data_AF-A0A068MVK2-F1
#
_entry.id   AF-A0A068MVK2-F1
#
_cell.length_a   1.000
_cell.length_b   1.000
_cell.length_c   1.000
_cell.angle_alpha   90.00
_cell.angle_beta   90.00
_cell.angle_gamma   90.00
#
_symmetry.space_group_name_H-M   'P 1'
#
loop_
_entity.id
_entity.type
_entity.pdbx_description
1 polymer ?
#
loop_
_entity_poly.entity_id
_entity_poly.type
_entity_poly.pdbx_seq_one_letter_code
_entity_poly.pdbx_strand_id
1 'polypeptide(L)'
;MNQPTLLLQISTELVQWLQRENISIGLSTYQTNRLILLGSNADGQLAINERLFDKPMGLHVKEDSLYMSTRYQIWRLDNCLKLGETYQKADRLYRPSRSYITGGLNVHDLILDKNGTLLFVNTDYSCLATIEEGHSFKPLWQPPFIKKLVSQDSCHLNGLALVDGEPRYMTACGHTDKPASWRNHRRGGGIVMDISTNEIIATGLSMPHSPRWYDRKLWLLNSGTGELGYIENGSFVAITFCPGFVRGLTFWKHWAIAGLSQLRSKNFGGLRLEERLNEIGQTPQCGVMVIDLRTGEIFHSLIFEETIAELYDVVVIPGVTRPRVIGFEDEDIERLITFPGCSGLITTKPAVKRPSLGPKPPIPGLASKEQVEGDNQEGQEIEELQPQAELTAAPIKYQRVYHLNPENLAPYDEMTFPSLQQRWQKQPQRGEVVGISASHGGDLVGFVIGEKFSPDRLEIISLKVDSSYCRQGIATQMLSNLERQVFYEGITQLILVYSSTVEVTTILEPLLQKLGWQPPTVFNPHTKGSYKTLSEIVSTEKVSESKPINGIIQQIFQTAKKLVQAGNLQEAIAKFQTILDQQPDYIPALNQLGNAWQKLGKSDKAIACYQKVLKINPNIAVAHCNLGSIWQIQGKHEEAIAAYQKAIELKPDFVLAYRNLANLHGTRRQFKRAEMVLRRLLEFQPEDPENHQLLGSVLRQLGYVEEASSCFQNAIKLNPQFSEAYYSLGCLLITKGQLNTAKQYLEKIIKTPLDQLSFNPSFVYSSLGFILENQNKFIEALHAYNQSLQLNPEATEILYQQEHLRLTLCDWEDFDGRRQILIERIQKHLETPQSAKLTPLSLNSFGAPIALHTAVNRHWSQTITETMAELKNICGFMPRQFNREKIRLGYLSADFRSHAVGSLIAEIFQYHDRASFEIYCYSLTDIKDGTTKIIERGCDYFIDIAHLSVEAGARRIYADEIDILIDLGGYTTFCRPEILALQPAPIQIQYLGYPDTMGAEFIQYILGDRQIIPPELSQYYTEQVIELPQAFVASPVEITQNAPPRSALGLPEKGFVYCCFNRTDKFDPHLFAVWMRILQQVPDSVLWLSDISPNITRNLEARAEDQGMNPKRLVFLPKLPLMSFIAHLQRADLFLDTLNYNAGATAISALQSGLPLLTCPGESFASRMGASICYSIGLDDFICDSSQSYEERAIYWGNHAQELRAVRQNLLQQKKKLPLFQPKQWVRNLEIALKNLLKTPG
;
A
#
# COMPACT_ATOMS: atom_id res chain seq x y z
N MET A 1 -9.96 -14.53 21.03
CA MET A 1 -8.69 -15.22 21.32
C MET A 1 -8.20 -14.72 22.66
N ASN A 2 -7.86 -15.62 23.59
CA ASN A 2 -7.32 -15.26 24.90
C ASN A 2 -6.02 -14.46 24.70
N GLN A 3 -5.97 -13.23 25.19
CA GLN A 3 -4.72 -12.45 25.22
C GLN A 3 -3.69 -13.21 26.08
N PRO A 4 -2.42 -13.29 25.67
CA PRO A 4 -1.37 -13.83 26.53
C PRO A 4 -1.36 -13.02 27.83
N THR A 5 -1.52 -13.69 28.96
CA THR A 5 -1.55 -13.04 30.26
C THR A 5 -0.14 -12.58 30.60
N LEU A 6 0.02 -11.30 30.88
CA LEU A 6 1.30 -10.70 31.27
C LEU A 6 1.65 -11.24 32.67
N LEU A 7 2.62 -12.15 32.74
CA LEU A 7 3.08 -12.73 34.00
C LEU A 7 3.98 -11.72 34.72
N LEU A 8 3.63 -11.44 35.98
CA LEU A 8 4.23 -10.39 36.80
C LEU A 8 4.47 -10.89 38.22
N GLN A 9 5.66 -10.62 38.74
CA GLN A 9 5.94 -10.72 40.17
C GLN A 9 5.92 -9.31 40.77
N ILE A 10 5.07 -9.09 41.76
CA ILE A 10 4.98 -7.81 42.47
C ILE A 10 5.19 -8.00 43.96
N SER A 11 5.78 -7.00 44.62
CA SER A 11 5.79 -6.94 46.07
C SER A 11 4.35 -6.89 46.62
N THR A 12 4.11 -7.60 47.73
CA THR A 12 2.78 -7.80 48.33
C THR A 12 2.02 -6.50 48.61
N GLU A 13 2.74 -5.43 48.96
CA GLU A 13 2.15 -4.13 49.36
C GLU A 13 2.26 -3.05 48.27
N LEU A 14 2.74 -3.39 47.06
CA LEU A 14 2.97 -2.39 46.00
C LEU A 14 1.66 -1.67 45.62
N VAL A 15 0.54 -2.40 45.54
CA VAL A 15 -0.75 -1.83 45.13
C VAL A 15 -1.31 -0.91 46.21
N GLN A 16 -1.24 -1.32 47.47
CA GLN A 16 -1.61 -0.51 48.63
C GLN A 16 -0.75 0.76 48.70
N TRP A 17 0.54 0.67 48.36
CA TRP A 17 1.42 1.82 48.28
C TRP A 17 1.02 2.80 47.18
N LEU A 18 0.73 2.32 45.95
CA LEU A 18 0.23 3.17 44.86
C LEU A 18 -1.05 3.91 45.27
N GLN A 19 -1.97 3.23 45.95
CA GLN A 19 -3.21 3.82 46.49
C GLN A 19 -2.93 4.86 47.56
N ARG A 20 -2.10 4.54 48.55
CA ARG A 20 -1.78 5.43 49.68
C ARG A 20 -1.04 6.69 49.22
N GLU A 21 -0.12 6.54 48.26
CA GLU A 21 0.62 7.65 47.67
C GLU A 21 -0.21 8.43 46.65
N ASN A 22 -1.36 7.88 46.23
CA ASN A 22 -2.25 8.41 45.19
C ASN A 22 -1.52 8.70 43.88
N ILE A 23 -0.83 7.67 43.37
CA ILE A 23 -0.05 7.75 42.14
C ILE A 23 -0.25 6.53 41.24
N SER A 24 0.04 6.71 39.97
CA SER A 24 0.20 5.64 38.99
C SER A 24 1.56 5.73 38.29
N ILE A 25 1.98 4.67 37.61
CA ILE A 25 3.29 4.60 36.94
C ILE A 25 3.08 4.32 35.45
N GLY A 26 3.74 5.08 34.59
CA GLY A 26 3.80 4.84 33.15
C GLY A 26 5.16 4.30 32.73
N LEU A 27 5.16 3.32 31.82
CA LEU A 27 6.35 2.61 31.32
C LEU A 27 6.30 2.51 29.79
N SER A 28 7.45 2.58 29.14
CA SER A 28 7.59 2.33 27.69
C SER A 28 8.52 1.16 27.41
N THR A 29 8.24 0.41 26.35
CA THR A 29 9.09 -0.69 25.86
C THR A 29 9.34 -0.52 24.36
N TYR A 30 10.60 -0.39 23.94
CA TYR A 30 10.90 -0.15 22.53
C TYR A 30 10.97 -1.43 21.68
N GLN A 31 11.31 -2.60 22.27
CA GLN A 31 11.42 -3.87 21.54
C GLN A 31 10.05 -4.53 21.37
N THR A 32 9.24 -4.48 22.42
CA THR A 32 7.90 -5.09 22.43
C THR A 32 6.79 -4.14 22.00
N ASN A 33 7.11 -2.87 21.67
CA ASN A 33 6.19 -1.86 21.14
C ASN A 33 5.02 -1.48 22.06
N ARG A 34 5.25 -1.41 23.38
CA ARG A 34 4.20 -1.20 24.41
C ARG A 34 4.39 0.10 25.20
N LEU A 35 3.29 0.81 25.42
CA LEU A 35 3.09 1.78 26.50
C LEU A 35 2.24 1.09 27.58
N ILE A 36 2.75 0.99 28.80
CA ILE A 36 2.11 0.30 29.93
C ILE A 36 1.84 1.32 31.04
N LEU A 37 0.61 1.36 31.52
CA LEU A 37 0.21 2.19 32.65
C LEU A 37 -0.26 1.30 33.81
N LEU A 38 0.36 1.50 34.96
CA LEU A 38 0.15 0.75 36.18
C LEU A 38 -0.58 1.61 37.20
N GLY A 39 -1.69 1.11 37.72
CA GLY A 39 -2.47 1.74 38.78
C GLY A 39 -3.07 0.69 39.70
N SER A 40 -4.20 1.01 40.33
CA SER A 40 -4.88 0.11 41.25
C SER A 40 -6.38 -0.02 40.96
N ASN A 41 -6.93 -1.19 41.26
CA ASN A 41 -8.36 -1.46 41.23
C ASN A 41 -8.98 -1.19 42.61
N ALA A 42 -10.30 -0.98 42.65
CA ALA A 42 -11.07 -0.83 43.90
C ALA A 42 -10.93 -2.05 44.83
N ASP A 43 -10.73 -3.24 44.27
CA ASP A 43 -10.62 -4.51 45.01
C ASP A 43 -9.19 -4.78 45.53
N GLY A 44 -8.29 -3.79 45.48
CA GLY A 44 -6.90 -3.92 45.97
C GLY A 44 -5.94 -4.67 45.04
N GLN A 45 -6.35 -4.95 43.79
CA GLN A 45 -5.52 -5.59 42.76
C GLN A 45 -4.82 -4.57 41.85
N LEU A 46 -3.68 -4.94 41.26
CA LEU A 46 -2.97 -4.11 40.29
C LEU A 46 -3.84 -3.90 39.02
N ALA A 47 -3.98 -2.65 38.59
CA ALA A 47 -4.63 -2.30 37.33
C ALA A 47 -3.57 -2.04 36.26
N ILE A 48 -3.68 -2.69 35.11
CA ILE A 48 -2.74 -2.55 33.99
C ILE A 48 -3.51 -2.12 32.75
N ASN A 49 -3.06 -1.03 32.13
CA ASN A 49 -3.52 -0.63 30.80
C ASN A 49 -2.35 -0.61 29.83
N GLU A 50 -2.47 -1.34 28.73
CA GLU A 50 -1.43 -1.43 27.72
C GLU A 50 -1.93 -0.95 26.35
N ARG A 51 -1.10 -0.20 25.62
CA ARG A 51 -1.33 0.16 24.21
C ARG A 51 -0.08 -0.01 23.37
N LEU A 52 -0.27 -0.40 22.10
CA LEU A 52 0.82 -0.58 21.15
C LEU A 52 1.17 0.74 20.45
N PHE A 53 2.45 1.06 20.41
CA PHE A 53 3.04 2.15 19.64
C PHE A 53 4.33 1.64 18.98
N ASP A 54 4.71 2.15 17.81
CA ASP A 54 5.97 1.73 17.16
C ASP A 54 7.18 2.30 17.93
N LYS A 55 7.88 1.43 18.65
CA LYS A 55 9.11 1.73 19.39
C LYS A 55 8.96 2.94 20.35
N PRO A 56 8.04 2.90 21.35
CA PRO A 56 7.90 3.96 22.33
C PRO A 56 9.15 4.04 23.20
N MET A 57 9.61 5.27 23.46
CA MET A 57 10.89 5.58 24.06
C MET A 57 10.71 6.53 25.25
N GLY A 58 11.22 7.77 25.20
CA GLY A 58 11.14 8.71 26.32
C GLY A 58 9.70 9.08 26.67
N LEU A 59 9.43 9.27 27.96
CA LEU A 59 8.14 9.62 28.53
C LEU A 59 8.25 10.88 29.39
N HIS A 60 7.21 11.71 29.37
CA HIS A 60 7.10 12.85 30.28
C HIS A 60 5.66 13.15 30.64
N VAL A 61 5.39 13.48 31.89
CA VAL A 61 4.06 13.86 32.38
C VAL A 61 4.11 15.30 32.87
N LYS A 62 3.20 16.13 32.37
CA LYS A 62 2.95 17.48 32.90
C LYS A 62 1.46 17.69 33.00
N GLU A 63 1.00 18.00 34.21
CA GLU A 63 -0.42 18.25 34.51
C GLU A 63 -1.30 17.06 34.03
N ASP A 64 -2.08 17.31 32.99
CA ASP A 64 -3.05 16.37 32.42
C ASP A 64 -2.59 15.74 31.10
N SER A 65 -1.34 15.96 30.71
CA SER A 65 -0.76 15.50 29.45
C SER A 65 0.38 14.52 29.67
N LEU A 66 0.39 13.44 28.88
CA LEU A 66 1.50 12.50 28.73
C LEU A 66 2.17 12.75 27.38
N TYR A 67 3.48 12.88 27.36
CA TYR A 67 4.30 13.02 26.17
C TYR A 67 5.14 11.77 25.98
N MET A 68 5.31 11.34 24.74
CA MET A 68 6.03 10.11 24.42
C MET A 68 6.74 10.20 23.07
N SER A 69 8.02 9.86 23.00
CA SER A 69 8.70 9.66 21.72
C SER A 69 8.51 8.24 21.20
N THR A 70 8.51 8.09 19.88
CA THR A 70 8.38 6.83 19.15
C THR A 70 9.40 6.79 18.00
N ARG A 71 9.40 5.75 17.16
CA ARG A 71 10.39 5.62 16.07
C ARG A 71 10.49 6.87 15.18
N TYR A 72 9.34 7.44 14.79
CA TYR A 72 9.27 8.54 13.84
C TYR A 72 8.42 9.72 14.31
N GLN A 73 7.85 9.65 15.52
CA GLN A 73 6.95 10.66 16.04
C GLN A 73 7.24 11.03 17.50
N ILE A 74 6.85 12.24 17.88
CA ILE A 74 6.63 12.58 19.29
C ILE A 74 5.14 12.83 19.48
N TRP A 75 4.54 12.11 20.42
CA TRP A 75 3.12 12.16 20.75
C TRP A 75 2.88 13.03 21.98
N ARG A 76 1.81 13.81 21.93
CA ARG A 76 1.14 14.37 23.12
C ARG A 76 -0.20 13.67 23.26
N LEU A 77 -0.45 13.12 24.45
CA LEU A 77 -1.69 12.49 24.83
C LEU A 77 -2.32 13.32 25.95
N ASP A 78 -3.53 13.83 25.72
CA ASP A 78 -4.22 14.70 26.67
C ASP A 78 -5.34 13.94 27.40
N ASN A 79 -5.50 14.20 28.69
CA ASN A 79 -6.64 13.73 29.45
C ASN A 79 -7.95 14.29 28.87
N CYS A 80 -8.93 13.42 28.69
CA CYS A 80 -10.25 13.78 28.21
C CYS A 80 -11.31 13.87 29.33
N LEU A 81 -10.99 13.47 30.56
CA LEU A 81 -11.89 13.49 31.72
C LEU A 81 -11.80 14.80 32.49
N LYS A 82 -12.93 15.29 33.01
CA LYS A 82 -12.93 16.38 33.99
C LYS A 82 -12.53 15.89 35.37
N LEU A 83 -12.16 16.82 36.25
CA LEU A 83 -11.87 16.51 37.65
C LEU A 83 -13.07 15.80 38.30
N GLY A 84 -12.85 14.58 38.79
CA GLY A 84 -13.87 13.73 39.42
C GLY A 84 -14.70 12.86 38.46
N GLU A 85 -14.52 12.99 37.14
CA GLU A 85 -15.16 12.13 36.14
C GLU A 85 -14.39 10.81 36.00
N THR A 86 -15.10 9.71 35.74
CA THR A 86 -14.48 8.41 35.46
C THR A 86 -15.06 7.79 34.20
N TYR A 87 -14.24 7.03 33.47
CA TYR A 87 -14.64 6.32 32.26
C TYR A 87 -14.13 4.89 32.29
N GLN A 88 -15.05 3.91 32.23
CA GLN A 88 -14.73 2.48 32.37
C GLN A 88 -13.79 2.19 33.57
N LYS A 89 -14.12 2.79 34.72
CA LYS A 89 -13.36 2.77 35.98
C LYS A 89 -12.02 3.52 35.96
N ALA A 90 -11.60 4.09 34.83
CA ALA A 90 -10.42 4.94 34.76
C ALA A 90 -10.75 6.36 35.24
N ASP A 91 -9.93 6.92 36.11
CA ASP A 91 -10.00 8.31 36.58
C ASP A 91 -9.07 9.25 35.78
N ARG A 92 -8.32 8.69 34.82
CA ARG A 92 -7.53 9.43 33.84
C ARG A 92 -7.61 8.72 32.48
N LEU A 93 -8.08 9.42 31.45
CA LEU A 93 -8.23 8.86 30.10
C LEU A 93 -7.45 9.70 29.09
N TYR A 94 -6.26 9.22 28.71
CA TYR A 94 -5.40 9.85 27.73
C TYR A 94 -5.86 9.53 26.30
N ARG A 95 -6.07 10.57 25.49
CA ARG A 95 -6.29 10.47 24.05
C ARG A 95 -5.09 11.03 23.30
N PRO A 96 -4.56 10.35 22.26
CA PRO A 96 -3.61 10.95 21.35
C PRO A 96 -4.18 12.26 20.77
N SER A 97 -3.59 13.40 21.11
CA SER A 97 -4.15 14.72 20.78
C SER A 97 -3.31 15.48 19.76
N ARG A 98 -1.99 15.27 19.76
CA ARG A 98 -1.06 15.81 18.75
C ARG A 98 0.05 14.80 18.46
N SER A 99 0.51 14.80 17.22
CA SER A 99 1.69 14.06 16.78
C SER A 99 2.61 14.96 15.99
N TYR A 100 3.90 14.94 16.31
CA TYR A 100 4.94 15.62 15.56
C TYR A 100 5.75 14.58 14.79
N ILE A 101 5.79 14.68 13.46
CA ILE A 101 6.55 13.73 12.63
C ILE A 101 8.00 14.20 12.56
N THR A 102 8.90 13.44 13.19
CA THR A 102 10.31 13.80 13.36
C THR A 102 11.24 13.00 12.46
N GLY A 103 10.79 11.86 11.91
CA GLY A 103 11.67 10.91 11.22
C GLY A 103 12.55 10.14 12.22
N GLY A 104 13.54 9.39 11.72
CA GLY A 104 14.41 8.57 12.58
C GLY A 104 15.44 9.40 13.32
N LEU A 105 15.06 10.03 14.43
CA LEU A 105 15.96 10.84 15.28
C LEU A 105 16.48 10.10 16.51
N ASN A 106 15.89 8.94 16.82
CA ASN A 106 16.21 8.15 18.01
C ASN A 106 16.14 9.02 19.28
N VAL A 107 14.93 9.49 19.60
CA VAL A 107 14.70 10.44 20.70
C VAL A 107 14.72 9.73 22.04
N HIS A 108 15.83 9.86 22.80
CA HIS A 108 16.08 9.08 24.02
C HIS A 108 15.42 9.60 25.29
N ASP A 109 15.24 10.91 25.39
CA ASP A 109 14.63 11.56 26.55
C ASP A 109 13.90 12.81 26.06
N LEU A 110 12.83 13.19 26.73
CA LEU A 110 12.04 14.37 26.40
C LEU A 110 11.46 14.98 27.67
N ILE A 111 11.33 16.31 27.69
CA ILE A 111 10.86 17.06 28.84
C ILE A 111 10.32 18.42 28.40
N LEU A 112 9.43 19.01 29.20
CA LEU A 112 8.99 20.38 29.01
C LEU A 112 9.81 21.35 29.85
N ASP A 113 10.25 22.46 29.25
CA ASP A 113 10.85 23.57 30.01
C ASP A 113 9.79 24.33 30.85
N LYS A 114 10.25 25.35 31.59
CA LYS A 114 9.36 26.21 32.41
C LYS A 114 8.28 26.93 31.59
N ASN A 115 8.52 27.17 30.30
CA ASN A 115 7.58 27.82 29.37
C ASN A 115 6.61 26.81 28.71
N GLY A 116 6.79 25.51 28.93
CA GLY A 116 6.03 24.46 28.26
C GLY A 116 6.55 24.12 26.86
N THR A 117 7.76 24.55 26.50
CA THR A 117 8.45 24.15 25.26
C THR A 117 8.91 22.72 25.37
N LEU A 118 8.62 21.91 24.33
CA LEU A 118 9.09 20.54 24.27
C LEU A 118 10.55 20.47 23.88
N LEU A 119 11.37 19.93 24.77
CA LEU A 119 12.78 19.67 24.57
C LEU A 119 13.01 18.17 24.49
N PHE A 120 13.89 17.74 23.59
CA PHE A 120 14.20 16.33 23.45
C PHE A 120 15.62 16.08 22.99
N VAL A 121 16.15 14.94 23.42
CA VAL A 121 17.51 14.49 23.11
C VAL A 121 17.50 13.76 21.77
N ASN A 122 18.08 14.37 20.74
CA ASN A 122 18.28 13.77 19.42
C ASN A 122 19.63 13.05 19.40
N THR A 123 19.57 11.74 19.62
CA THR A 123 20.76 10.90 19.80
C THR A 123 21.49 10.69 18.48
N ASP A 124 20.76 10.47 17.39
CA ASP A 124 21.36 10.18 16.09
C ASP A 124 22.18 11.39 15.58
N TYR A 125 21.73 12.62 15.86
CA TYR A 125 22.46 13.85 15.54
C TYR A 125 23.30 14.43 16.68
N SER A 126 23.32 13.76 17.85
CA SER A 126 24.09 14.17 19.03
C SER A 126 23.81 15.61 19.49
N CYS A 127 22.53 16.01 19.55
CA CYS A 127 22.12 17.35 19.97
C CYS A 127 20.85 17.36 20.84
N LEU A 128 20.70 18.41 21.65
CA LEU A 128 19.42 18.82 22.24
C LEU A 128 18.61 19.56 21.17
N ALA A 129 17.33 19.22 21.04
CA ALA A 129 16.46 19.76 20.02
C ALA A 129 15.06 20.10 20.54
N THR A 130 14.31 20.84 19.73
CA THR A 130 12.88 21.12 19.92
C THR A 130 12.13 20.93 18.60
N ILE A 131 10.80 21.04 18.66
CA ILE A 131 9.92 20.98 17.49
C ILE A 131 9.85 22.38 16.85
N GLU A 132 9.91 22.42 15.52
CA GLU A 132 9.70 23.64 14.72
C GLU A 132 8.84 23.30 13.50
N GLU A 133 7.87 24.17 13.19
CA GLU A 133 6.95 23.96 12.07
C GLU A 133 7.71 23.94 10.73
N GLY A 134 7.36 23.01 9.84
CA GLY A 134 8.03 22.83 8.55
C GLY A 134 9.35 22.03 8.61
N HIS A 135 9.84 21.66 9.80
CA HIS A 135 11.10 20.94 10.00
C HIS A 135 10.93 19.68 10.86
N SER A 136 11.81 18.69 10.70
CA SER A 136 11.81 17.49 11.54
C SER A 136 12.18 17.78 12.99
N PHE A 137 13.10 18.72 13.20
CA PHE A 137 13.52 19.24 14.51
C PHE A 137 14.31 20.54 14.33
N LYS A 138 14.42 21.32 15.39
CA LYS A 138 15.32 22.46 15.51
C LYS A 138 16.40 22.16 16.57
N PRO A 139 17.70 22.14 16.21
CA PRO A 139 18.76 21.98 17.20
C PRO A 139 18.86 23.21 18.09
N LEU A 140 18.99 23.01 19.39
CA LEU A 140 19.15 24.07 20.40
C LEU A 140 20.56 24.09 20.97
N TRP A 141 21.17 22.92 21.13
CA TRP A 141 22.51 22.78 21.69
C TRP A 141 23.14 21.47 21.25
N GLN A 142 24.46 21.44 21.08
CA GLN A 142 25.23 20.23 20.88
C GLN A 142 26.50 20.31 21.72
N PRO A 143 27.09 19.18 22.14
CA PRO A 143 28.38 19.20 22.82
C PRO A 143 29.45 19.89 21.96
N PRO A 144 30.35 20.73 22.52
CA PRO A 144 31.34 21.48 21.73
C PRO A 144 32.30 20.60 20.92
N PHE A 145 32.51 19.36 21.39
CA PHE A 145 33.35 18.41 20.69
C PHE A 145 32.66 17.81 19.44
N ILE A 146 31.34 17.92 19.30
CA ILE A 146 30.61 17.54 18.08
C ILE A 146 30.82 18.64 17.05
N LYS A 147 31.48 18.32 15.94
CA LYS A 147 31.84 19.33 14.92
C LYS A 147 30.73 19.61 13.94
N LYS A 148 29.83 18.66 13.73
CA LYS A 148 28.75 18.78 12.74
C LYS A 148 27.52 17.96 13.15
N LEU A 149 26.34 18.51 12.90
CA LEU A 149 25.08 17.79 12.99
C LEU A 149 24.93 16.84 11.79
N VAL A 150 25.26 15.58 12.00
CA VAL A 150 25.10 14.48 11.05
C VAL A 150 24.55 13.25 11.78
N SER A 151 23.71 12.48 11.11
CA SER A 151 23.09 11.27 11.67
C SER A 151 24.12 10.14 11.76
N GLN A 152 24.86 10.09 12.86
CA GLN A 152 25.95 9.12 13.06
C GLN A 152 26.11 8.62 14.51
N ASP A 153 25.29 9.13 15.45
CA ASP A 153 25.30 8.72 16.86
C ASP A 153 26.73 8.72 17.45
N SER A 154 27.38 9.89 17.45
CA SER A 154 28.80 10.03 17.80
C SER A 154 29.08 9.70 19.26
N CYS A 155 28.39 10.39 20.17
CA CYS A 155 28.63 10.33 21.62
C CYS A 155 27.52 9.61 22.41
N HIS A 156 26.38 9.36 21.76
CA HIS A 156 25.15 8.81 22.36
C HIS A 156 24.66 9.64 23.54
N LEU A 157 23.89 10.69 23.27
CA LEU A 157 23.22 11.46 24.30
C LEU A 157 22.03 10.65 24.85
N ASN A 158 21.98 10.42 26.16
CA ASN A 158 21.01 9.51 26.77
C ASN A 158 19.94 10.18 27.62
N GLY A 159 20.13 11.44 28.00
CA GLY A 159 19.14 12.12 28.82
C GLY A 159 19.54 13.49 29.31
N LEU A 160 18.53 14.23 29.75
CA LEU A 160 18.55 15.65 30.04
C LEU A 160 17.97 15.94 31.43
N ALA A 161 18.65 16.77 32.21
CA ALA A 161 18.16 17.30 33.47
C ALA A 161 17.94 18.81 33.39
N LEU A 162 16.83 19.27 33.95
CA LEU A 162 16.49 20.68 34.09
C LEU A 162 16.77 21.15 35.52
N VAL A 163 17.35 22.33 35.67
CA VAL A 163 17.45 23.06 36.94
C VAL A 163 16.57 24.29 36.82
N ASP A 164 15.64 24.49 37.76
CA ASP A 164 14.66 25.59 37.73
C ASP A 164 13.88 25.68 36.41
N GLY A 165 13.63 24.51 35.79
CA GLY A 165 12.91 24.38 34.52
C GLY A 165 13.71 24.73 33.26
N GLU A 166 15.03 24.94 33.39
CA GLU A 166 15.94 25.22 32.28
C GLU A 166 16.91 24.06 32.02
N PRO A 167 17.23 23.71 30.75
CA PRO A 167 18.22 22.69 30.41
C PRO A 167 19.57 22.98 31.06
N ARG A 168 20.02 22.08 31.95
CA ARG A 168 21.27 22.28 32.67
C ARG A 168 22.27 21.16 32.47
N TYR A 169 21.86 19.90 32.58
CA TYR A 169 22.80 18.79 32.51
C TYR A 169 22.42 17.76 31.44
N MET A 170 23.40 17.31 30.67
CA MET A 170 23.26 16.29 29.64
C MET A 170 24.17 15.11 29.94
N THR A 171 23.68 13.90 29.75
CA THR A 171 24.50 12.67 29.84
C THR A 171 24.87 12.18 28.44
N ALA A 172 26.10 11.67 28.30
CA ALA A 172 26.57 11.02 27.09
C ALA A 172 27.37 9.75 27.41
N CYS A 173 27.30 8.72 26.55
CA CYS A 173 28.10 7.49 26.72
C CYS A 173 29.59 7.66 26.41
N GLY A 174 29.97 8.72 25.69
CA GLY A 174 31.36 8.95 25.31
C GLY A 174 31.68 10.40 24.94
N HIS A 175 32.89 10.84 25.27
CA HIS A 175 33.44 12.11 24.79
C HIS A 175 34.08 11.92 23.41
N THR A 176 33.28 11.89 22.34
CA THR A 176 33.76 11.61 20.99
C THR A 176 32.83 12.13 19.90
N ASP A 177 33.41 12.52 18.77
CA ASP A 177 32.72 13.00 17.55
C ASP A 177 32.82 12.00 16.39
N LYS A 178 33.36 10.80 16.64
CA LYS A 178 33.46 9.76 15.62
C LYS A 178 32.17 8.93 15.59
N PRO A 179 31.63 8.60 14.39
CA PRO A 179 30.45 7.75 14.23
C PRO A 179 30.47 6.52 15.15
N ALA A 180 29.41 6.31 15.92
CA ALA A 180 29.20 5.13 16.77
C ALA A 180 30.31 4.79 17.79
N SER A 181 31.32 5.64 17.97
CA SER A 181 32.56 5.30 18.69
C SER A 181 32.42 5.26 20.20
N TRP A 182 31.38 5.90 20.76
CA TRP A 182 31.01 5.78 22.17
C TRP A 182 30.83 4.32 22.64
N ARG A 183 30.51 3.39 21.74
CA ARG A 183 30.38 1.95 22.04
C ARG A 183 31.65 1.35 22.63
N ASN A 184 32.82 1.89 22.28
CA ASN A 184 34.13 1.48 22.81
C ASN A 184 34.40 2.03 24.22
N HIS A 185 33.61 3.03 24.62
CA HIS A 185 33.76 3.76 25.88
C HIS A 185 32.67 3.40 26.90
N ARG A 186 31.80 2.42 26.60
CA ARG A 186 30.63 2.05 27.42
C ARG A 186 30.92 1.64 28.87
N ARG A 187 32.15 1.17 29.17
CA ARG A 187 32.56 0.76 30.54
C ARG A 187 32.87 1.91 31.50
N GLY A 188 33.19 3.10 31.00
CA GLY A 188 33.70 4.18 31.86
C GLY A 188 34.04 5.50 31.17
N GLY A 189 33.76 5.65 29.87
CA GLY A 189 33.95 6.92 29.17
C GLY A 189 32.68 7.78 29.12
N GLY A 190 31.63 7.36 29.82
CA GLY A 190 30.43 8.17 29.99
C GLY A 190 30.71 9.43 30.79
N ILE A 191 30.00 10.50 30.43
CA ILE A 191 30.20 11.83 30.97
C ILE A 191 28.87 12.49 31.34
N VAL A 192 28.95 13.47 32.23
CA VAL A 192 27.91 14.46 32.48
C VAL A 192 28.45 15.82 32.10
N MET A 193 27.67 16.57 31.33
CA MET A 193 28.03 17.91 30.89
C MET A 193 27.05 18.95 31.41
N ASP A 194 27.58 20.12 31.75
CA ASP A 194 26.79 21.33 31.98
C ASP A 194 26.55 22.04 30.63
N ILE A 195 25.28 22.18 30.24
CA ILE A 195 24.87 22.77 28.97
C ILE A 195 25.22 24.27 28.90
N SER A 196 25.18 24.95 30.05
CA SER A 196 25.38 26.41 30.10
C SER A 196 26.85 26.81 29.99
N THR A 197 27.75 26.03 30.59
CA THR A 197 29.20 26.29 30.56
C THR A 197 29.92 25.45 29.52
N ASN A 198 29.26 24.42 28.99
CA ASN A 198 29.83 23.38 28.13
C ASN A 198 30.92 22.52 28.79
N GLU A 199 31.05 22.57 30.11
CA GLU A 199 32.06 21.82 30.84
C GLU A 199 31.61 20.40 31.15
N ILE A 200 32.56 19.47 31.15
CA ILE A 200 32.34 18.10 31.63
C ILE A 200 32.49 18.11 33.15
N ILE A 201 31.40 17.87 33.87
CA ILE A 201 31.36 17.95 35.33
C ILE A 201 31.53 16.59 36.03
N ALA A 202 31.35 15.48 35.31
CA ALA A 202 31.66 14.14 35.80
C ALA A 202 32.10 13.24 34.64
N THR A 203 32.99 12.29 34.94
CA THR A 203 33.52 11.30 33.99
C THR A 203 33.58 9.92 34.67
N GLY A 204 34.02 8.87 33.98
CA GLY A 204 34.18 7.55 34.59
C GLY A 204 32.88 6.73 34.65
N LEU A 205 31.78 7.27 34.11
CA LEU A 205 30.46 6.63 34.15
C LEU A 205 30.35 5.54 33.09
N SER A 206 29.61 4.48 33.39
CA SER A 206 29.29 3.40 32.47
C SER A 206 27.88 3.60 31.94
N MET A 207 27.78 4.15 30.73
CA MET A 207 26.51 4.44 30.06
C MET A 207 25.51 5.21 30.96
N PRO A 208 25.81 6.45 31.35
CA PRO A 208 24.91 7.22 32.21
C PRO A 208 23.59 7.52 31.48
N HIS A 209 22.45 7.33 32.16
CA HIS A 209 21.09 7.56 31.65
C HIS A 209 20.25 8.40 32.60
N SER A 210 19.19 8.98 32.03
CA SER A 210 18.07 9.59 32.75
C SER A 210 18.50 10.52 33.90
N PRO A 211 19.37 11.52 33.65
CA PRO A 211 19.74 12.46 34.68
C PRO A 211 18.53 13.30 35.09
N ARG A 212 18.37 13.55 36.39
CA ARG A 212 17.28 14.33 36.96
C ARG A 212 17.83 15.21 38.08
N TRP A 213 17.47 16.49 38.08
CA TRP A 213 17.72 17.35 39.22
C TRP A 213 16.58 17.16 40.23
N TYR A 214 16.91 16.65 41.42
CA TYR A 214 15.93 16.37 42.46
C TYR A 214 16.53 16.57 43.84
N ASP A 215 15.79 17.24 44.72
CA ASP A 215 16.24 17.63 46.08
C ASP A 215 17.65 18.24 46.11
N ARG A 216 17.88 19.24 45.24
CA ARG A 216 19.15 19.99 45.09
C ARG A 216 20.38 19.12 44.74
N LYS A 217 20.15 17.92 44.21
CA LYS A 217 21.20 17.02 43.71
C LYS A 217 20.94 16.61 42.27
N LEU A 218 22.00 16.31 41.53
CA LEU A 218 21.93 15.73 40.20
C LEU A 218 21.96 14.21 40.30
N TRP A 219 20.80 13.58 40.24
CA TRP A 219 20.64 12.13 40.23
C TRP A 219 20.76 11.59 38.81
N LEU A 220 21.29 10.38 38.67
CA LEU A 220 21.32 9.67 37.39
C LEU A 220 21.46 8.17 37.60
N LEU A 221 21.25 7.43 36.51
CA LEU A 221 21.44 6.00 36.44
C LEU A 221 22.80 5.69 35.81
N ASN A 222 23.66 4.99 36.54
CA ASN A 222 24.90 4.44 35.99
C ASN A 222 24.59 3.05 35.42
N SER A 223 23.97 3.02 34.25
CA SER A 223 23.27 1.85 33.72
C SER A 223 24.15 0.64 33.50
N GLY A 224 25.41 0.86 33.10
CA GLY A 224 26.37 -0.22 32.90
C GLY A 224 26.92 -0.85 34.18
N THR A 225 26.60 -0.29 35.36
CA THR A 225 26.87 -0.90 36.68
C THR A 225 25.59 -1.30 37.42
N GLY A 226 24.41 -0.96 36.90
CA GLY A 226 23.13 -1.22 37.54
C GLY A 226 22.86 -0.33 38.76
N GLU A 227 23.38 0.90 38.79
CA GLU A 227 23.33 1.73 40.01
C GLU A 227 22.49 2.99 39.84
N LEU A 228 21.69 3.29 40.87
CA LEU A 228 21.13 4.61 41.11
C LEU A 228 22.08 5.39 42.01
N GLY A 229 22.34 6.66 41.68
CA GLY A 229 23.17 7.53 42.49
C GLY A 229 23.05 9.00 42.09
N TYR A 230 23.92 9.83 42.67
CA TYR A 230 23.98 11.26 42.37
C TYR A 230 25.42 11.72 42.14
N ILE A 231 25.57 12.87 41.49
CA ILE A 231 26.87 13.54 41.31
C ILE A 231 27.13 14.47 42.48
N GLU A 232 28.28 14.30 43.12
CA GLU A 232 28.79 15.16 44.19
C GLU A 232 30.30 15.36 44.00
N ASN A 233 30.75 16.61 44.03
CA ASN A 233 32.14 17.00 43.82
C ASN A 233 32.76 16.37 42.54
N GLY A 234 31.96 16.29 41.47
CA GLY A 234 32.36 15.74 40.17
C GLY A 234 32.51 14.22 40.09
N SER A 235 32.11 13.50 41.13
CA SER A 235 32.14 12.03 41.20
C SER A 235 30.73 11.46 41.38
N PHE A 236 30.52 10.23 40.90
CA PHE A 236 29.27 9.50 41.09
C PHE A 236 29.27 8.78 42.43
N VAL A 237 28.26 9.07 43.26
CA VAL A 237 28.00 8.42 44.54
C VAL A 237 26.86 7.44 44.35
N ALA A 238 27.18 6.15 44.32
CA ALA A 238 26.20 5.07 44.21
C ALA A 238 25.41 4.92 45.53
N ILE A 239 24.09 4.77 45.42
CA ILE A 239 23.16 4.62 46.55
C ILE A 239 22.54 3.24 46.58
N THR A 240 22.06 2.76 45.43
CA THR A 240 21.37 1.47 45.34
C THR A 240 21.83 0.72 44.11
N PHE A 241 22.12 -0.56 44.30
CA PHE A 241 22.31 -1.50 43.19
C PHE A 241 20.97 -2.15 42.84
N CYS A 242 20.65 -2.08 41.56
CA CYS A 242 19.47 -2.65 40.95
C CYS A 242 19.94 -3.80 40.03
N PRO A 243 19.47 -5.05 40.23
CA PRO A 243 19.93 -6.22 39.47
C PRO A 243 19.41 -6.27 38.02
N GLY A 244 19.74 -5.25 37.22
CA GLY A 244 19.37 -5.11 35.82
C GLY A 244 19.94 -3.82 35.22
N PHE A 245 19.88 -3.68 33.89
CA PHE A 245 20.32 -2.47 33.20
C PHE A 245 19.32 -1.36 33.49
N VAL A 246 19.68 -0.44 34.38
CA VAL A 246 18.78 0.61 34.83
C VAL A 246 18.58 1.67 33.75
N ARG A 247 17.33 1.98 33.41
CA ARG A 247 16.97 3.01 32.44
C ARG A 247 15.58 3.57 32.76
N GLY A 248 15.43 4.88 32.61
CA GLY A 248 14.24 5.59 33.05
C GLY A 248 14.31 5.87 34.55
N LEU A 249 14.16 7.14 34.91
CA LEU A 249 14.24 7.59 36.30
C LEU A 249 13.24 8.71 36.54
N THR A 250 12.45 8.53 37.60
CA THR A 250 11.50 9.52 38.08
C THR A 250 11.43 9.50 39.61
N PHE A 251 10.85 10.54 40.19
CA PHE A 251 10.81 10.76 41.64
C PHE A 251 9.41 11.07 42.12
N TRP A 252 9.07 10.57 43.30
CA TRP A 252 7.87 10.93 44.03
C TRP A 252 8.17 11.06 45.51
N LYS A 253 8.13 12.29 46.04
CA LYS A 253 8.51 12.59 47.43
C LYS A 253 9.92 12.04 47.73
N HIS A 254 10.06 11.12 48.68
CA HIS A 254 11.34 10.51 49.03
C HIS A 254 11.60 9.18 48.28
N TRP A 255 10.83 8.87 47.24
CA TRP A 255 10.96 7.65 46.45
C TRP A 255 11.61 7.94 45.09
N ALA A 256 12.65 7.18 44.76
CA ALA A 256 13.12 7.05 43.39
C ALA A 256 12.45 5.83 42.75
N ILE A 257 12.02 5.97 41.50
CA ILE A 257 11.42 4.88 40.73
C ILE A 257 12.28 4.70 39.48
N ALA A 258 12.95 3.56 39.40
CA ALA A 258 13.88 3.23 38.35
C ALA A 258 13.36 2.06 37.52
N GLY A 259 13.43 2.17 36.19
CA GLY A 259 13.17 1.06 35.27
C GLY A 259 14.41 0.17 35.11
N LEU A 260 14.20 -1.11 34.85
CA LEU A 260 15.23 -2.12 34.66
C LEU A 260 14.96 -2.90 33.38
N SER A 261 16.02 -3.15 32.62
CA SER A 261 16.04 -4.04 31.46
C SER A 261 16.98 -5.21 31.71
N GLN A 262 16.69 -6.34 31.08
CA GLN A 262 17.65 -7.43 31.01
C GLN A 262 18.75 -7.11 29.99
N LEU A 263 19.96 -7.63 30.24
CA LEU A 263 21.09 -7.54 29.34
C LEU A 263 20.97 -8.63 28.26
N ARG A 264 20.10 -8.44 27.25
CA ARG A 264 19.84 -9.48 26.21
C ARG A 264 20.46 -9.19 24.84
N SER A 265 21.04 -8.01 24.63
CA SER A 265 21.65 -7.66 23.33
C SER A 265 23.11 -8.10 23.27
N LYS A 266 23.46 -8.89 22.25
CA LYS A 266 24.85 -9.21 21.90
C LYS A 266 25.75 -7.99 21.64
N ASN A 267 25.15 -6.85 21.30
CA ASN A 267 25.87 -5.59 21.06
C ASN A 267 26.11 -4.79 22.35
N PHE A 268 25.53 -5.20 23.49
CA PHE A 268 25.65 -4.56 24.81
C PHE A 268 26.32 -5.45 25.88
N GLY A 269 27.07 -6.48 25.46
CA GLY A 269 27.86 -7.31 26.38
C GLY A 269 29.13 -6.63 26.93
N GLY A 270 29.64 -7.12 28.05
CA GLY A 270 30.89 -6.66 28.65
C GLY A 270 30.74 -5.43 29.54
N LEU A 271 29.57 -5.22 30.13
CA LEU A 271 29.35 -4.20 31.16
C LEU A 271 29.72 -4.76 32.55
N ARG A 272 30.10 -3.87 33.48
CA ARG A 272 30.43 -4.26 34.87
C ARG A 272 29.24 -4.89 35.60
N LEU A 273 28.02 -4.54 35.17
CA LEU A 273 26.79 -5.15 35.67
C LEU A 273 26.76 -6.67 35.49
N GLU A 274 27.25 -7.22 34.37
CA GLU A 274 27.31 -8.68 34.15
C GLU A 274 28.22 -9.37 35.16
N GLU A 275 29.41 -8.78 35.37
CA GLU A 275 30.39 -9.27 36.34
C GLU A 275 29.77 -9.30 37.74
N ARG A 276 29.13 -8.20 38.15
CA ARG A 276 28.49 -8.07 39.46
C ARG A 276 27.32 -9.01 39.68
N LEU A 277 26.45 -9.18 38.67
CA LEU A 277 25.31 -10.11 38.74
C LEU A 277 25.78 -11.56 38.89
N ASN A 278 26.83 -11.94 38.18
CA ASN A 278 27.46 -13.26 38.31
C ASN A 278 28.08 -13.47 39.69
N GLU A 279 28.79 -12.48 40.24
CA GLU A 279 29.40 -12.54 41.57
C GLU A 279 28.37 -12.79 42.68
N ILE A 280 27.18 -12.18 42.57
CA ILE A 280 26.10 -12.34 43.56
C ILE A 280 25.12 -13.48 43.23
N GLY A 281 25.36 -14.23 42.15
CA GLY A 281 24.52 -15.35 41.73
C GLY A 281 23.09 -14.96 41.33
N GLN A 282 22.87 -13.74 40.83
CA GLN A 282 21.56 -13.25 40.39
C GLN A 282 21.47 -13.14 38.87
N THR A 283 20.31 -13.48 38.32
CA THR A 283 20.01 -13.27 36.89
C THR A 283 19.52 -11.84 36.65
N PRO A 284 19.82 -11.23 35.49
CA PRO A 284 19.33 -9.90 35.15
C PRO A 284 17.79 -9.83 35.16
N GLN A 285 17.24 -8.82 35.83
CA GLN A 285 15.81 -8.60 35.95
C GLN A 285 15.32 -7.49 35.01
N CYS A 286 14.06 -7.59 34.55
CA CYS A 286 13.35 -6.50 33.88
C CYS A 286 12.11 -6.14 34.67
N GLY A 287 11.90 -4.85 34.93
CA GLY A 287 10.91 -4.42 35.89
C GLY A 287 11.12 -3.00 36.40
N VAL A 288 10.41 -2.66 37.46
CA VAL A 288 10.47 -1.36 38.14
C VAL A 288 10.87 -1.58 39.58
N MET A 289 11.77 -0.74 40.10
CA MET A 289 12.14 -0.70 41.52
C MET A 289 11.81 0.65 42.13
N VAL A 290 11.16 0.62 43.28
CA VAL A 290 10.87 1.77 44.14
C VAL A 290 11.89 1.78 45.27
N ILE A 291 12.65 2.86 45.39
CA ILE A 291 13.82 2.96 46.27
C ILE A 291 13.60 4.13 47.23
N ASP A 292 13.78 3.91 48.54
CA ASP A 292 13.76 5.00 49.52
C ASP A 292 15.08 5.79 49.45
N LEU A 293 15.01 7.07 49.12
CA LEU A 293 16.19 7.93 49.00
C LEU A 293 16.93 8.17 50.32
N ARG A 294 16.27 7.93 51.46
CA ARG A 294 16.88 8.15 52.78
C ARG A 294 17.74 6.97 53.21
N THR A 295 17.36 5.75 52.84
CA THR A 295 18.04 4.52 53.26
C THR A 295 18.80 3.85 52.12
N GLY A 296 18.41 4.08 50.87
CA GLY A 296 18.92 3.38 49.69
C GLY A 296 18.32 1.98 49.50
N GLU A 297 17.32 1.59 50.30
CA GLU A 297 16.71 0.27 50.23
C GLU A 297 15.63 0.20 49.12
N ILE A 298 15.56 -0.95 48.44
CA ILE A 298 14.48 -1.27 47.51
C ILE A 298 13.24 -1.63 48.33
N PHE A 299 12.24 -0.77 48.28
CA PHE A 299 11.02 -0.89 49.07
C PHE A 299 9.93 -1.71 48.35
N HIS A 300 9.78 -1.51 47.04
CA HIS A 300 8.88 -2.31 46.20
C HIS A 300 9.52 -2.64 44.86
N SER A 301 9.10 -3.76 44.28
CA SER A 301 9.49 -4.22 42.96
C SER A 301 8.30 -4.75 42.17
N LEU A 302 8.33 -4.53 40.86
CA LEU A 302 7.48 -5.20 39.88
C LEU A 302 8.39 -5.78 38.81
N ILE A 303 8.39 -7.09 38.62
CA ILE A 303 9.25 -7.81 37.68
C ILE A 303 8.40 -8.48 36.61
N PHE A 304 8.79 -8.32 35.34
CA PHE A 304 8.16 -8.97 34.19
C PHE A 304 8.75 -10.37 33.96
N GLU A 305 7.88 -11.38 33.85
CA GLU A 305 8.28 -12.75 33.54
C GLU A 305 8.16 -13.02 32.02
N GLU A 306 9.27 -13.42 31.42
CA GLU A 306 9.44 -13.98 30.06
C GLU A 306 9.07 -13.09 28.84
N THR A 307 8.01 -12.29 28.90
CA THR A 307 7.41 -11.60 27.75
C THR A 307 8.03 -10.23 27.48
N ILE A 308 8.41 -9.49 28.53
CA ILE A 308 9.04 -8.17 28.44
C ILE A 308 10.41 -8.26 29.09
N ALA A 309 11.45 -8.04 28.28
CA ALA A 309 12.84 -8.10 28.73
C ALA A 309 13.51 -6.72 28.78
N GLU A 310 12.78 -5.68 28.42
CA GLU A 310 13.30 -4.33 28.24
C GLU A 310 12.25 -3.29 28.64
N LEU A 311 12.70 -2.29 29.40
CA LEU A 311 12.01 -1.03 29.63
C LEU A 311 12.90 0.12 29.13
N TYR A 312 12.27 1.14 28.55
CA TYR A 312 12.97 2.29 28.02
C TYR A 312 12.91 3.50 28.95
N ASP A 313 11.73 3.84 29.46
CA ASP A 313 11.53 4.97 30.38
C ASP A 313 10.42 4.70 31.39
N VAL A 314 10.42 5.47 32.49
CA VAL A 314 9.42 5.41 33.57
C VAL A 314 9.03 6.81 34.05
N VAL A 315 7.73 7.01 34.28
CA VAL A 315 7.17 8.27 34.78
C VAL A 315 6.13 8.03 35.86
N VAL A 316 6.02 8.97 36.81
CA VAL A 316 4.93 9.03 37.78
C VAL A 316 3.77 9.85 37.21
N ILE A 317 2.55 9.39 37.46
CA ILE A 317 1.31 10.10 37.16
C ILE A 317 0.66 10.45 38.51
N PRO A 318 0.85 11.68 39.02
CA PRO A 318 0.33 12.09 40.33
C PRO A 318 -1.19 12.24 40.35
N GLY A 319 -1.81 11.87 41.47
CA GLY A 319 -3.24 12.09 41.71
C GLY A 319 -4.16 11.23 40.85
N VAL A 320 -3.65 10.09 40.38
CA VAL A 320 -4.35 9.18 39.46
C VAL A 320 -4.25 7.76 39.99
N THR A 321 -5.40 7.11 40.12
CA THR A 321 -5.53 5.76 40.66
C THR A 321 -5.51 4.72 39.54
N ARG A 322 -6.19 5.00 38.43
CA ARG A 322 -6.40 4.04 37.34
C ARG A 322 -6.34 4.74 35.98
N PRO A 323 -5.13 4.93 35.42
CA PRO A 323 -4.97 5.58 34.13
C PRO A 323 -5.28 4.63 32.97
N ARG A 324 -5.73 5.20 31.85
CA ARG A 324 -5.97 4.49 30.59
C ARG A 324 -5.58 5.37 29.41
N VAL A 325 -5.08 4.74 28.35
CA VAL A 325 -4.86 5.36 27.04
C VAL A 325 -5.82 4.74 26.03
N ILE A 326 -6.42 5.57 25.18
CA ILE A 326 -7.24 5.13 24.05
C ILE A 326 -6.31 4.59 22.94
N GLY A 327 -6.61 3.40 22.41
CA GLY A 327 -5.83 2.78 21.32
C GLY A 327 -6.34 3.16 19.93
N PHE A 328 -5.48 3.11 18.91
CA PHE A 328 -5.86 3.42 17.52
C PHE A 328 -6.77 2.36 16.88
N GLU A 329 -6.84 1.17 17.47
CA GLU A 329 -7.69 0.05 17.06
C GLU A 329 -8.90 -0.16 18.01
N ASP A 330 -9.01 0.66 19.05
CA ASP A 330 -10.09 0.62 20.05
C ASP A 330 -11.30 1.41 19.54
N GLU A 331 -12.54 0.92 19.74
CA GLU A 331 -13.76 1.66 19.38
C GLU A 331 -13.83 3.03 20.08
N ASP A 332 -13.20 3.14 21.27
CA ASP A 332 -13.16 4.38 22.06
C ASP A 332 -12.57 5.56 21.25
N ILE A 333 -11.63 5.34 20.32
CA ILE A 333 -11.02 6.45 19.53
C ILE A 333 -11.99 7.09 18.54
N GLU A 334 -12.97 6.32 18.06
CA GLU A 334 -13.97 6.78 17.08
C GLU A 334 -15.16 7.45 17.78
N ARG A 335 -15.40 7.07 19.04
CA ARG A 335 -16.63 7.39 19.75
C ARG A 335 -16.48 8.53 20.73
N LEU A 336 -15.29 8.72 21.30
CA LEU A 336 -15.06 9.68 22.38
C LEU A 336 -14.66 11.06 21.83
N ILE A 337 -15.65 11.95 21.71
CA ILE A 337 -15.50 13.30 21.16
C ILE A 337 -15.54 14.36 22.27
N THR A 338 -14.67 15.36 22.16
CA THR A 338 -14.61 16.55 23.03
C THR A 338 -14.46 17.81 22.17
N PHE A 339 -15.14 18.91 22.48
CA PHE A 339 -14.99 20.20 21.79
C PHE A 339 -15.08 21.39 22.78
N PRO A 340 -14.61 22.60 22.43
CA PRO A 340 -14.70 23.76 23.31
C PRO A 340 -16.14 24.04 23.77
N GLY A 341 -16.36 24.08 25.09
CA GLY A 341 -17.69 24.29 25.68
C GLY A 341 -18.50 23.01 25.97
N CYS A 342 -18.01 21.81 25.60
CA CYS A 342 -18.67 20.56 25.99
C CYS A 342 -18.53 20.28 27.51
N SER A 343 -19.61 19.80 28.13
CA SER A 343 -19.69 19.56 29.57
C SER A 343 -19.04 18.25 30.05
N GLY A 344 -18.45 17.44 29.16
CA GLY A 344 -17.76 16.18 29.45
C GLY A 344 -17.51 15.38 28.16
N LEU A 345 -17.11 14.11 28.28
CA LEU A 345 -16.91 13.21 27.15
C LEU A 345 -18.24 12.88 26.43
N ILE A 346 -18.32 13.19 25.14
CA ILE A 346 -19.46 12.80 24.30
C ILE A 346 -19.14 11.47 23.65
N THR A 347 -19.95 10.45 23.94
CA THR A 347 -19.85 9.16 23.29
C THR A 347 -20.80 9.12 22.09
N THR A 348 -20.28 9.04 20.87
CA THR A 348 -21.08 8.85 19.67
C THR A 348 -21.36 7.37 19.39
N LYS A 349 -22.38 7.09 18.57
CA LYS A 349 -22.69 5.72 18.16
C LYS A 349 -21.57 5.20 17.23
N PRO A 350 -21.11 3.94 17.40
CA PRO A 350 -20.04 3.39 16.60
C PRO A 350 -20.45 3.29 15.12
N ALA A 351 -19.54 3.66 14.23
CA ALA A 351 -19.69 3.50 12.79
C ALA A 351 -19.01 2.21 12.31
N VAL A 352 -19.66 1.05 12.55
CA VAL A 352 -19.31 -0.31 12.05
C VAL A 352 -17.93 -0.89 12.48
N LYS A 353 -17.82 -2.22 12.60
CA LYS A 353 -16.67 -2.96 13.17
C LYS A 353 -15.50 -3.12 12.19
N ARG A 354 -14.26 -2.99 12.68
CA ARG A 354 -13.01 -3.32 11.96
C ARG A 354 -12.72 -4.84 11.91
N PRO A 355 -12.13 -5.37 10.82
CA PRO A 355 -11.59 -6.73 10.76
C PRO A 355 -10.05 -6.72 10.89
N SER A 356 -9.47 -7.19 12.00
CA SER A 356 -8.06 -7.64 12.02
C SER A 356 -7.68 -8.40 13.30
N LEU A 357 -7.06 -9.58 13.13
CA LEU A 357 -5.98 -10.18 13.93
C LEU A 357 -5.60 -11.53 13.29
N GLY A 358 -4.58 -11.53 12.43
CA GLY A 358 -3.96 -12.72 11.81
C GLY A 358 -2.56 -13.05 12.40
N PRO A 359 -1.93 -14.19 12.02
CA PRO A 359 -0.70 -14.70 12.65
C PRO A 359 0.59 -13.96 12.24
N LYS A 360 1.65 -14.12 13.04
CA LYS A 360 2.96 -13.45 12.89
C LYS A 360 3.72 -13.90 11.63
N PRO A 361 4.43 -12.99 10.93
CA PRO A 361 5.14 -13.32 9.70
C PRO A 361 6.53 -13.98 9.93
N PRO A 362 7.03 -14.79 8.98
CA PRO A 362 8.32 -15.50 9.06
C PRO A 362 9.57 -14.62 8.87
N ILE A 363 10.75 -15.13 9.26
CA ILE A 363 12.06 -14.46 9.11
C ILE A 363 12.43 -14.40 7.61
N PRO A 364 12.68 -13.21 7.05
CA PRO A 364 13.05 -13.09 5.64
C PRO A 364 14.34 -13.85 5.31
N GLY A 365 14.26 -14.84 4.40
CA GLY A 365 15.43 -15.54 3.84
C GLY A 365 15.81 -16.89 4.46
N LEU A 366 15.02 -17.39 5.42
CA LEU A 366 15.13 -18.76 5.96
C LEU A 366 13.76 -19.47 5.82
N ALA A 367 13.76 -20.73 5.38
CA ALA A 367 12.55 -21.54 5.26
C ALA A 367 11.94 -21.83 6.65
N SER A 368 10.62 -22.02 6.73
CA SER A 368 9.92 -22.25 8.01
C SER A 368 10.22 -23.64 8.60
N LYS A 369 10.19 -23.77 9.94
CA LYS A 369 10.51 -25.03 10.65
C LYS A 369 9.64 -26.22 10.21
N GLU A 370 8.39 -25.95 9.84
CA GLU A 370 7.43 -26.94 9.31
C GLU A 370 7.83 -27.49 7.92
N GLN A 371 8.63 -26.75 7.15
CA GLN A 371 9.20 -27.24 5.87
C GLN A 371 10.48 -28.06 6.07
N VAL A 372 11.19 -27.88 7.19
CA VAL A 372 12.43 -28.62 7.50
C VAL A 372 12.13 -29.94 8.22
N GLU A 373 11.08 -29.99 9.05
CA GLU A 373 10.70 -31.21 9.77
C GLU A 373 9.88 -32.20 8.92
N GLY A 374 9.31 -31.75 7.79
CA GLY A 374 8.50 -32.59 6.88
C GLY A 374 9.29 -33.68 6.15
N ASP A 375 10.59 -33.51 5.95
CA ASP A 375 11.43 -34.43 5.16
C ASP A 375 12.38 -35.29 6.02
N ASN A 376 12.47 -35.03 7.33
CA ASN A 376 13.36 -35.79 8.23
C ASN A 376 12.77 -37.13 8.74
N GLN A 377 11.60 -37.56 8.24
CA GLN A 377 11.00 -38.86 8.59
C GLN A 377 11.35 -40.01 7.64
N GLU A 378 12.02 -39.76 6.52
CA GLU A 378 12.52 -40.81 5.62
C GLU A 378 14.05 -40.75 5.50
N GLY A 379 14.76 -41.38 6.45
CA GLY A 379 16.22 -41.32 6.43
C GLY A 379 16.95 -42.17 7.47
N GLN A 380 16.39 -43.31 7.88
CA GLN A 380 17.19 -44.40 8.44
C GLN A 380 17.26 -45.52 7.41
N GLU A 381 18.34 -45.55 6.63
CA GLU A 381 19.10 -46.74 6.21
C GLU A 381 20.16 -46.32 5.17
N ILE A 382 21.35 -46.91 5.28
CA ILE A 382 22.54 -46.63 4.44
C ILE A 382 22.57 -47.66 3.28
N GLU A 383 23.23 -47.28 2.18
CA GLU A 383 23.58 -48.01 0.93
C GLU A 383 22.61 -47.71 -0.24
N GLU A 384 23.02 -47.38 -1.48
CA GLU A 384 24.21 -47.69 -2.26
C GLU A 384 24.32 -46.71 -3.46
N LEU A 385 25.52 -46.56 -4.04
CA LEU A 385 25.82 -45.72 -5.21
C LEU A 385 25.11 -46.18 -6.49
N GLN A 386 24.30 -45.32 -7.14
CA GLN A 386 24.07 -45.35 -8.60
C GLN A 386 23.93 -43.94 -9.23
N PRO A 387 24.33 -43.74 -10.50
CA PRO A 387 24.49 -42.42 -11.11
C PRO A 387 23.29 -41.95 -11.94
N GLN A 388 23.05 -40.63 -11.87
CA GLN A 388 22.32 -39.77 -12.82
C GLN A 388 20.86 -40.14 -13.15
N ALA A 389 19.94 -39.36 -12.58
CA ALA A 389 18.72 -38.94 -13.24
C ALA A 389 18.71 -37.41 -13.33
N GLU A 390 18.55 -36.88 -14.55
CA GLU A 390 18.41 -35.46 -14.84
C GLU A 390 17.14 -34.91 -14.17
N LEU A 391 17.33 -34.23 -13.03
CA LEU A 391 16.31 -33.40 -12.42
C LEU A 391 16.27 -32.06 -13.15
N THR A 392 15.13 -31.77 -13.78
CA THR A 392 14.70 -30.46 -14.24
C THR A 392 14.61 -29.51 -13.03
N ALA A 393 15.65 -28.73 -12.77
CA ALA A 393 15.87 -28.21 -11.42
C ALA A 393 15.91 -26.67 -11.37
N ALA A 394 15.10 -26.07 -10.50
CA ALA A 394 15.08 -24.63 -10.21
C ALA A 394 16.50 -24.09 -9.92
N PRO A 395 16.85 -22.85 -10.29
CA PRO A 395 18.19 -22.33 -10.01
C PRO A 395 18.45 -22.27 -8.49
N ILE A 396 19.66 -22.66 -8.05
CA ILE A 396 20.12 -22.47 -6.66
C ILE A 396 20.15 -20.96 -6.37
N LYS A 397 19.35 -20.52 -5.40
CA LYS A 397 19.26 -19.12 -4.98
C LYS A 397 20.21 -18.91 -3.80
N TYR A 398 21.04 -17.87 -3.88
CA TYR A 398 21.92 -17.46 -2.79
C TYR A 398 21.36 -16.20 -2.15
N GLN A 399 21.15 -16.21 -0.84
CA GLN A 399 20.56 -15.07 -0.14
C GLN A 399 21.37 -14.72 1.09
N ARG A 400 21.55 -13.41 1.33
CA ARG A 400 22.09 -12.93 2.59
C ARG A 400 21.04 -13.07 3.67
N VAL A 401 21.43 -13.64 4.81
CA VAL A 401 20.56 -13.79 5.96
C VAL A 401 20.93 -12.75 7.01
N TYR A 402 19.91 -12.05 7.53
CA TYR A 402 20.07 -10.94 8.48
C TYR A 402 19.74 -11.36 9.92
N HIS A 403 20.22 -10.56 10.88
CA HIS A 403 19.90 -10.69 12.30
C HIS A 403 20.29 -12.04 12.96
N LEU A 404 21.26 -12.77 12.40
CA LEU A 404 21.65 -14.10 12.86
C LEU A 404 22.14 -14.11 14.31
N ASN A 405 21.59 -15.03 15.11
CA ASN A 405 21.93 -15.24 16.49
C ASN A 405 21.74 -16.69 16.96
N PRO A 406 22.34 -17.11 18.10
CA PRO A 406 22.19 -18.47 18.60
C PRO A 406 20.73 -18.91 18.74
N GLU A 407 19.82 -18.04 19.17
CA GLU A 407 18.40 -18.39 19.35
C GLU A 407 17.69 -18.62 18.00
N ASN A 408 17.95 -17.79 16.99
CA ASN A 408 17.30 -17.93 15.68
C ASN A 408 18.03 -18.89 14.72
N LEU A 409 19.29 -19.27 15.03
CA LEU A 409 20.03 -20.31 14.32
C LEU A 409 19.88 -21.69 14.96
N ALA A 410 19.41 -21.79 16.21
CA ALA A 410 19.17 -23.06 16.90
C ALA A 410 18.30 -24.04 16.08
N PRO A 411 17.23 -23.62 15.38
CA PRO A 411 16.46 -24.52 14.53
C PRO A 411 17.19 -25.02 13.28
N TYR A 412 18.37 -24.47 12.94
CA TYR A 412 19.13 -24.77 11.73
C TYR A 412 20.53 -25.34 12.03
N ASP A 413 20.81 -25.77 13.27
CA ASP A 413 22.15 -26.28 13.64
C ASP A 413 22.56 -27.50 12.80
N GLU A 414 21.58 -28.31 12.37
CA GLU A 414 21.79 -29.42 11.42
C GLU A 414 22.37 -28.97 10.08
N MET A 415 22.15 -27.71 9.67
CA MET A 415 22.73 -27.10 8.46
C MET A 415 24.03 -26.35 8.72
N THR A 416 24.71 -26.63 9.84
CA THR A 416 26.01 -26.04 10.19
C THR A 416 27.09 -27.09 10.38
N PHE A 417 28.32 -26.77 9.97
CA PHE A 417 29.49 -27.61 10.21
C PHE A 417 30.77 -26.76 10.27
N PRO A 418 31.55 -26.82 11.36
CA PRO A 418 31.23 -27.46 12.64
C PRO A 418 29.96 -26.90 13.30
N SER A 419 29.28 -27.69 14.14
CA SER A 419 28.04 -27.26 14.83
C SER A 419 28.27 -25.95 15.59
N LEU A 420 27.42 -24.96 15.30
CA LEU A 420 27.52 -23.66 15.94
C LEU A 420 27.02 -23.69 17.38
N GLN A 421 26.04 -24.54 17.69
CA GLN A 421 25.59 -24.75 19.06
C GLN A 421 26.72 -25.28 19.95
N GLN A 422 27.48 -26.28 19.49
CA GLN A 422 28.64 -26.79 20.22
C GLN A 422 29.77 -25.76 20.32
N ARG A 423 30.00 -25.00 19.25
CA ARG A 423 30.98 -23.91 19.23
C ARG A 423 30.63 -22.86 20.28
N TRP A 424 29.39 -22.37 20.32
CA TRP A 424 28.97 -21.31 21.24
C TRP A 424 28.86 -21.74 22.71
N GLN A 425 28.73 -23.05 22.98
CA GLN A 425 28.90 -23.58 24.34
C GLN A 425 30.34 -23.44 24.85
N LYS A 426 31.34 -23.61 23.97
CA LYS A 426 32.77 -23.52 24.33
C LYS A 426 33.34 -22.11 24.16
N GLN A 427 32.80 -21.35 23.21
CA GLN A 427 33.27 -20.03 22.82
C GLN A 427 32.07 -19.16 22.44
N PRO A 428 31.58 -18.29 23.35
CA PRO A 428 30.44 -17.41 23.09
C PRO A 428 30.66 -16.51 21.88
N GLN A 429 29.57 -16.09 21.24
CA GLN A 429 29.63 -15.20 20.09
C GLN A 429 30.39 -13.91 20.42
N ARG A 430 31.44 -13.62 19.65
CA ARG A 430 32.39 -12.52 19.83
C ARG A 430 31.98 -11.23 19.11
N GLY A 431 31.13 -11.32 18.09
CA GLY A 431 30.69 -10.14 17.35
C GLY A 431 29.55 -10.44 16.37
N GLU A 432 29.31 -9.57 15.39
CA GLU A 432 28.19 -9.72 14.46
C GLU A 432 28.32 -11.01 13.63
N VAL A 433 27.21 -11.74 13.48
CA VAL A 433 27.18 -12.96 12.65
C VAL A 433 26.43 -12.65 11.37
N VAL A 434 27.07 -12.98 10.25
CA VAL A 434 26.56 -12.80 8.89
C VAL A 434 26.60 -14.14 8.17
N GLY A 435 25.69 -14.38 7.23
CA GLY A 435 25.68 -15.63 6.49
C GLY A 435 25.02 -15.52 5.12
N ILE A 436 25.39 -16.46 4.25
CA ILE A 436 24.76 -16.67 2.95
C ILE A 436 24.12 -18.05 2.95
N SER A 437 22.81 -18.12 2.79
CA SER A 437 22.10 -19.36 2.53
C SER A 437 22.08 -19.67 1.03
N ALA A 438 22.08 -20.94 0.69
CA ALA A 438 21.78 -21.47 -0.64
C ALA A 438 20.49 -22.27 -0.55
N SER A 439 19.51 -21.98 -1.40
CA SER A 439 18.24 -22.71 -1.45
C SER A 439 17.89 -23.21 -2.84
N HIS A 440 17.26 -24.39 -2.89
CA HIS A 440 16.76 -25.03 -4.10
C HIS A 440 15.28 -25.34 -3.92
N GLY A 441 14.39 -24.90 -4.81
CA GLY A 441 12.96 -25.16 -4.67
C GLY A 441 12.25 -24.49 -3.48
N GLY A 442 12.99 -23.81 -2.59
CA GLY A 442 12.49 -23.30 -1.31
C GLY A 442 13.25 -23.86 -0.11
N ASP A 443 13.95 -24.97 -0.32
CA ASP A 443 14.63 -25.72 0.74
C ASP A 443 16.07 -25.27 0.90
N LEU A 444 16.54 -25.22 2.15
CA LEU A 444 17.91 -24.81 2.48
C LEU A 444 18.88 -25.95 2.15
N VAL A 445 19.71 -25.78 1.11
CA VAL A 445 20.68 -26.79 0.63
C VAL A 445 22.14 -26.45 0.95
N GLY A 446 22.40 -25.27 1.49
CA GLY A 446 23.72 -24.90 1.98
C GLY A 446 23.71 -23.61 2.81
N PHE A 447 24.68 -23.47 3.70
CA PHE A 447 24.79 -22.31 4.56
C PHE A 447 26.26 -22.03 4.93
N VAL A 448 26.74 -20.83 4.62
CA VAL A 448 28.02 -20.31 5.14
C VAL A 448 27.75 -19.21 6.16
N ILE A 449 28.48 -19.28 7.28
CA ILE A 449 28.32 -18.37 8.42
C ILE A 449 29.68 -17.83 8.83
N GLY A 450 29.76 -16.51 8.87
CA GLY A 450 30.91 -15.73 9.27
C GLY A 450 30.64 -14.93 10.54
N GLU A 451 31.64 -14.82 11.40
CA GLU A 451 31.62 -14.00 12.60
C GLU A 451 32.62 -12.86 12.47
N LYS A 452 32.11 -11.63 12.51
CA LYS A 452 32.90 -10.40 12.52
C LYS A 452 33.33 -10.09 13.94
N PHE A 453 34.57 -10.40 14.27
CA PHE A 453 35.16 -10.13 15.59
C PHE A 453 36.17 -8.96 15.57
N SER A 454 36.50 -8.44 14.38
CA SER A 454 37.35 -7.25 14.17
C SER A 454 36.71 -6.33 13.12
N PRO A 455 36.97 -5.00 13.13
CA PRO A 455 36.43 -4.08 12.14
C PRO A 455 36.80 -4.43 10.69
N ASP A 456 37.96 -5.05 10.47
CA ASP A 456 38.57 -5.36 9.18
C ASP A 456 38.65 -6.87 8.87
N ARG A 457 38.29 -7.74 9.83
CA ARG A 457 38.42 -9.20 9.72
C ARG A 457 37.14 -9.95 10.06
N LEU A 458 36.89 -11.01 9.31
CA LEU A 458 35.78 -11.92 9.53
C LEU A 458 36.26 -13.38 9.55
N GLU A 459 35.91 -14.13 10.59
CA GLU A 459 36.21 -15.56 10.68
C GLU A 459 35.05 -16.37 10.12
N ILE A 460 35.32 -17.31 9.21
CA ILE A 460 34.32 -18.30 8.78
C ILE A 460 34.21 -19.34 9.89
N ILE A 461 33.04 -19.41 10.52
CA ILE A 461 32.82 -20.25 11.71
C ILE A 461 32.00 -21.51 11.40
N SER A 462 31.26 -21.53 10.29
CA SER A 462 30.58 -22.72 9.77
C SER A 462 30.40 -22.61 8.25
N LEU A 463 30.55 -23.73 7.55
CA LEU A 463 30.24 -23.88 6.13
C LEU A 463 29.76 -25.30 5.89
N LYS A 464 28.48 -25.47 5.56
CA LYS A 464 27.91 -26.78 5.20
C LYS A 464 27.13 -26.67 3.89
N VAL A 465 27.27 -27.68 3.05
CA VAL A 465 26.40 -27.94 1.89
C VAL A 465 25.81 -29.32 2.12
N ASP A 466 24.53 -29.48 1.81
CA ASP A 466 23.89 -30.78 1.89
C ASP A 466 24.63 -31.81 1.02
N SER A 467 24.70 -33.05 1.51
CA SER A 467 25.47 -34.12 0.88
C SER A 467 25.02 -34.41 -0.56
N SER A 468 23.72 -34.28 -0.85
CA SER A 468 23.15 -34.48 -2.18
C SER A 468 23.53 -33.39 -3.19
N TYR A 469 23.95 -32.22 -2.70
CA TYR A 469 24.34 -31.05 -3.51
C TYR A 469 25.85 -30.78 -3.52
N CYS A 470 26.65 -31.67 -2.92
CA CYS A 470 28.10 -31.57 -2.95
C CYS A 470 28.67 -31.69 -4.37
N ARG A 471 29.87 -31.11 -4.59
CA ARG A 471 30.59 -31.08 -5.90
C ARG A 471 29.94 -30.25 -7.01
N GLN A 472 28.89 -29.47 -6.73
CA GLN A 472 28.24 -28.55 -7.68
C GLN A 472 28.72 -27.09 -7.59
N GLY A 473 29.79 -26.82 -6.85
CA GLY A 473 30.36 -25.46 -6.70
C GLY A 473 29.59 -24.51 -5.76
N ILE A 474 28.52 -24.98 -5.11
CA ILE A 474 27.67 -24.18 -4.21
C ILE A 474 28.45 -23.55 -3.06
N ALA A 475 29.34 -24.30 -2.42
CA ALA A 475 30.19 -23.78 -1.34
C ALA A 475 31.09 -22.62 -1.82
N THR A 476 31.69 -22.75 -3.00
CA THR A 476 32.55 -21.71 -3.61
C THR A 476 31.73 -20.46 -3.94
N GLN A 477 30.51 -20.64 -4.44
CA GLN A 477 29.62 -19.53 -4.78
C GLN A 477 29.09 -18.82 -3.52
N MET A 478 28.75 -19.56 -2.46
CA MET A 478 28.41 -18.99 -1.15
C MET A 478 29.57 -18.18 -0.57
N LEU A 479 30.80 -18.71 -0.63
CA LEU A 479 32.00 -17.99 -0.18
C LEU A 479 32.25 -16.73 -1.02
N SER A 480 32.11 -16.79 -2.34
CA SER A 480 32.28 -15.61 -3.21
C SER A 480 31.23 -14.51 -2.94
N ASN A 481 29.98 -14.91 -2.67
CA ASN A 481 28.93 -13.98 -2.28
C ASN A 481 29.21 -13.35 -0.91
N LEU A 482 29.70 -14.15 0.05
CA LEU A 482 30.11 -13.65 1.36
C LEU A 482 31.28 -12.67 1.22
N GLU A 483 32.32 -13.01 0.47
CA GLU A 483 33.49 -12.17 0.17
C GLU A 483 33.07 -10.80 -0.38
N ARG A 484 32.21 -10.79 -1.41
CA ARG A 484 31.74 -9.54 -2.03
C ARG A 484 30.96 -8.67 -1.05
N GLN A 485 30.07 -9.27 -0.26
CA GLN A 485 29.19 -8.51 0.63
C GLN A 485 29.95 -7.91 1.82
N VAL A 486 30.86 -8.67 2.43
CA VAL A 486 31.58 -8.20 3.62
C VAL A 486 32.68 -7.20 3.25
N PHE A 487 33.19 -7.24 2.02
CA PHE A 487 34.14 -6.24 1.51
C PHE A 487 33.55 -4.83 1.50
N TYR A 488 32.30 -4.66 1.05
CA TYR A 488 31.60 -3.37 1.09
C TYR A 488 31.33 -2.87 2.52
N GLU A 489 31.50 -3.74 3.53
CA GLU A 489 31.33 -3.43 4.95
C GLU A 489 32.66 -3.17 5.68
N GLY A 490 33.74 -2.97 4.90
CA GLY A 490 35.07 -2.66 5.40
C GLY A 490 35.88 -3.86 5.85
N ILE A 491 35.41 -5.10 5.61
CA ILE A 491 36.23 -6.30 5.84
C ILE A 491 37.25 -6.44 4.72
N THR A 492 38.52 -6.44 5.08
CA THR A 492 39.63 -6.58 4.12
C THR A 492 40.30 -7.95 4.24
N GLN A 493 39.96 -8.75 5.25
CA GLN A 493 40.52 -10.08 5.47
C GLN A 493 39.48 -11.10 5.94
N LEU A 494 39.45 -12.26 5.29
CA LEU A 494 38.74 -13.45 5.77
C LEU A 494 39.70 -14.40 6.47
N ILE A 495 39.26 -15.04 7.55
CA ILE A 495 40.06 -15.95 8.37
C ILE A 495 39.33 -17.29 8.46
N LEU A 496 40.08 -18.39 8.35
CA LEU A 496 39.58 -19.74 8.54
C LEU A 496 40.49 -20.46 9.55
N VAL A 497 39.88 -20.99 10.62
CA VAL A 497 40.57 -21.77 11.65
C VAL A 497 40.00 -23.18 11.67
N TYR A 498 40.88 -24.19 11.65
CA TYR A 498 40.47 -25.60 11.57
C TYR A 498 41.42 -26.52 12.34
N SER A 499 40.93 -27.72 12.67
CA SER A 499 41.71 -28.73 13.39
C SER A 499 42.70 -29.43 12.45
N SER A 500 43.95 -29.56 12.88
CA SER A 500 45.07 -30.09 12.10
C SER A 500 45.13 -31.63 12.18
N THR A 501 44.16 -32.32 11.59
CA THR A 501 44.23 -33.77 11.37
C THR A 501 44.86 -34.09 10.00
N VAL A 502 45.42 -35.28 9.84
CA VAL A 502 46.08 -35.71 8.58
C VAL A 502 45.09 -35.64 7.41
N GLU A 503 43.84 -36.08 7.60
CA GLU A 503 42.79 -36.08 6.56
C GLU A 503 42.39 -34.66 6.12
N VAL A 504 42.16 -33.74 7.07
CA VAL A 504 41.80 -32.34 6.76
C VAL A 504 42.97 -31.62 6.10
N THR A 505 44.19 -31.84 6.58
CA THR A 505 45.42 -31.23 6.04
C THR A 505 45.64 -31.62 4.57
N THR A 506 45.39 -32.89 4.22
CA THR A 506 45.65 -33.42 2.88
C THR A 506 44.64 -32.90 1.83
N ILE A 507 43.44 -32.49 2.25
CA ILE A 507 42.36 -32.05 1.36
C ILE A 507 42.18 -30.53 1.34
N LEU A 508 42.18 -29.88 2.50
CA LEU A 508 41.82 -28.46 2.65
C LEU A 508 42.96 -27.53 2.27
N GLU A 509 44.21 -27.84 2.62
CA GLU A 509 45.35 -26.94 2.38
C GLU A 509 45.65 -26.69 0.89
N PRO A 510 45.63 -27.71 0.00
CA PRO A 510 45.75 -27.48 -1.45
C PRO A 510 44.60 -26.64 -2.02
N LEU A 511 43.38 -26.80 -1.47
CA LEU A 511 42.20 -26.07 -1.91
C LEU A 511 42.28 -24.59 -1.48
N LEU A 512 42.71 -24.32 -0.26
CA LEU A 512 42.93 -22.95 0.23
C LEU A 512 43.93 -22.21 -0.65
N GLN A 513 45.05 -22.85 -1.00
CA GLN A 513 46.04 -22.27 -1.91
C GLN A 513 45.44 -21.97 -3.30
N LYS A 514 44.64 -22.90 -3.86
CA LYS A 514 43.95 -22.71 -5.15
C LYS A 514 42.92 -21.56 -5.12
N LEU A 515 42.30 -21.33 -3.97
CA LEU A 515 41.28 -20.28 -3.76
C LEU A 515 41.88 -18.92 -3.33
N GLY A 516 43.21 -18.79 -3.35
CA GLY A 516 43.93 -17.54 -3.06
C GLY A 516 44.10 -17.24 -1.57
N TRP A 517 43.97 -18.24 -0.69
CA TRP A 517 44.25 -18.10 0.73
C TRP A 517 45.75 -18.29 1.02
N GLN A 518 46.23 -17.66 2.08
CA GLN A 518 47.63 -17.76 2.50
C GLN A 518 47.96 -19.15 3.06
N PRO A 519 49.23 -19.60 2.99
CA PRO A 519 49.65 -20.86 3.59
C PRO A 519 49.25 -20.94 5.08
N PRO A 520 48.71 -22.08 5.56
CA PRO A 520 48.23 -22.21 6.93
C PRO A 520 49.36 -22.01 7.95
N THR A 521 49.08 -21.24 8.99
CA THR A 521 49.96 -21.03 10.14
C THR A 521 49.49 -21.88 11.32
N VAL A 522 50.42 -22.52 12.03
CA VAL A 522 50.11 -23.34 13.20
C VAL A 522 49.87 -22.43 14.41
N PHE A 523 48.68 -22.49 15.01
CA PHE A 523 48.35 -21.75 16.23
C PHE A 523 48.66 -22.55 17.50
N ASN A 524 48.43 -23.87 17.46
CA ASN A 524 48.78 -24.84 18.50
C ASN A 524 48.92 -26.25 17.85
N PRO A 525 49.35 -27.31 18.58
CA PRO A 525 49.61 -28.64 18.00
C PRO A 525 48.42 -29.27 17.27
N HIS A 526 47.20 -28.81 17.53
CA HIS A 526 45.95 -29.38 17.02
C HIS A 526 45.14 -28.42 16.15
N THR A 527 45.54 -27.16 15.98
CA THR A 527 44.80 -26.17 15.17
C THR A 527 45.72 -25.35 14.27
N LYS A 528 45.32 -25.22 13.02
CA LYS A 528 45.92 -24.34 12.01
C LYS A 528 44.90 -23.28 11.59
N GLY A 529 45.37 -22.21 10.99
CA GLY A 529 44.47 -21.39 10.20
C GLY A 529 45.16 -20.56 9.14
N SER A 530 44.33 -20.04 8.27
CA SER A 530 44.70 -19.38 7.03
C SER A 530 43.85 -18.13 6.88
N TYR A 531 44.33 -17.16 6.11
CA TYR A 531 43.59 -15.94 5.83
C TYR A 531 43.66 -15.57 4.35
N LYS A 532 42.65 -14.83 3.87
CA LYS A 532 42.56 -14.31 2.52
C LYS A 532 42.32 -12.81 2.57
N THR A 533 43.18 -12.04 1.90
CA THR A 533 43.01 -10.60 1.76
C THR A 533 42.03 -10.33 0.61
N LEU A 534 41.04 -9.50 0.87
CA LEU A 534 40.06 -9.04 -0.12
C LEU A 534 40.58 -7.75 -0.75
N SER A 535 40.73 -7.74 -2.07
CA SER A 535 41.09 -6.57 -2.87
C SER A 535 39.95 -6.26 -3.86
N GLU A 536 39.89 -5.02 -4.37
CA GLU A 536 38.96 -4.67 -5.45
C GLU A 536 38.95 -5.76 -6.52
N ILE A 537 37.76 -6.29 -6.81
CA ILE A 537 37.54 -7.11 -8.00
C ILE A 537 37.61 -6.14 -9.18
N VAL A 538 38.83 -5.89 -9.64
CA VAL A 538 39.09 -5.20 -10.90
C VAL A 538 38.36 -5.99 -11.97
N SER A 539 37.40 -5.33 -12.62
CA SER A 539 36.86 -5.78 -13.89
C SER A 539 38.04 -6.13 -14.79
N THR A 540 38.20 -7.41 -15.12
CA THR A 540 39.19 -7.84 -16.10
C THR A 540 38.74 -7.43 -17.50
N GLU A 541 38.69 -6.12 -17.76
CA GLU A 541 38.91 -5.58 -19.10
C GLU A 541 40.43 -5.57 -19.30
N LYS A 542 40.95 -6.66 -19.87
CA LYS A 542 42.21 -6.59 -20.61
C LYS A 542 41.95 -5.69 -21.83
N VAL A 543 42.20 -4.39 -21.67
CA VAL A 543 42.42 -3.50 -22.81
C VAL A 543 43.70 -3.97 -23.47
N SER A 544 43.55 -4.63 -24.62
CA SER A 544 44.64 -4.96 -25.52
C SER A 544 45.38 -3.67 -25.88
N GLU A 545 46.70 -3.68 -25.70
CA GLU A 545 47.61 -2.65 -26.19
C GLU A 545 47.30 -2.30 -27.66
N SER A 546 46.73 -1.12 -27.89
CA SER A 546 46.58 -0.54 -29.23
C SER A 546 47.61 0.56 -29.43
N LYS A 547 48.29 0.51 -30.58
CA LYS A 547 49.32 1.44 -31.08
C LYS A 547 49.04 2.93 -30.76
N PRO A 548 50.10 3.75 -30.58
CA PRO A 548 49.95 5.16 -30.20
C PRO A 548 49.09 5.93 -31.21
N ILE A 549 48.07 6.62 -30.69
CA ILE A 549 47.11 7.42 -31.44
C ILE A 549 47.78 8.74 -31.87
N ASN A 550 47.57 9.14 -33.13
CA ASN A 550 48.00 10.43 -33.67
C ASN A 550 47.25 11.58 -32.95
N GLY A 551 47.98 12.50 -32.30
CA GLY A 551 47.39 13.59 -31.49
C GLY A 551 46.39 14.49 -32.25
N ILE A 552 46.53 14.57 -33.58
CA ILE A 552 45.60 15.31 -34.46
C ILE A 552 44.20 14.66 -34.49
N ILE A 553 44.13 13.32 -34.53
CA ILE A 553 42.85 12.59 -34.57
C ILE A 553 42.05 12.80 -33.28
N GLN A 554 42.73 12.83 -32.12
CA GLN A 554 42.07 13.13 -30.85
C GLN A 554 41.49 14.55 -30.82
N GLN A 555 42.21 15.53 -31.38
CA GLN A 555 41.75 16.92 -31.43
C GLN A 555 40.53 17.09 -32.36
N ILE A 556 40.54 16.43 -33.53
CA ILE A 556 39.37 16.40 -34.44
C ILE A 556 38.19 15.70 -33.76
N PHE A 557 38.42 14.60 -33.04
CA PHE A 557 37.37 13.87 -32.33
C PHE A 557 36.69 14.70 -31.24
N GLN A 558 37.47 15.44 -30.43
CA GLN A 558 36.91 16.34 -29.42
C GLN A 558 36.12 17.50 -30.05
N THR A 559 36.59 18.03 -31.18
CA THR A 559 35.88 19.06 -31.94
C THR A 559 34.55 18.54 -32.47
N ALA A 560 34.54 17.34 -33.05
CA ALA A 560 33.33 16.68 -33.53
C ALA A 560 32.33 16.44 -32.38
N LYS A 561 32.79 16.04 -31.20
CA LYS A 561 31.94 15.87 -30.00
C LYS A 561 31.28 17.17 -29.57
N LYS A 562 32.01 18.29 -29.60
CA LYS A 562 31.44 19.63 -29.32
C LYS A 562 30.38 20.04 -30.34
N LEU A 563 30.58 19.73 -31.63
CA LEU A 563 29.58 19.99 -32.67
C LEU A 563 28.30 19.18 -32.46
N VAL A 564 28.41 17.91 -32.03
CA VAL A 564 27.23 17.11 -31.64
C VAL A 564 26.49 17.74 -30.46
N GLN A 565 27.22 18.25 -29.45
CA GLN A 565 26.63 18.93 -28.29
C GLN A 565 25.93 20.23 -28.68
N ALA A 566 26.44 20.95 -29.68
CA ALA A 566 25.86 22.19 -30.21
C ALA A 566 24.69 21.95 -31.19
N GLY A 567 24.34 20.69 -31.51
CA GLY A 567 23.28 20.35 -32.47
C GLY A 567 23.70 20.44 -33.94
N ASN A 568 24.95 20.80 -34.25
CA ASN A 568 25.50 20.90 -35.61
C ASN A 568 25.89 19.51 -36.15
N LEU A 569 24.87 18.64 -36.33
CA LEU A 569 25.07 17.22 -36.63
C LEU A 569 25.76 16.98 -37.98
N GLN A 570 25.47 17.80 -39.00
CA GLN A 570 26.07 17.64 -40.34
C GLN A 570 27.57 17.94 -40.35
N GLU A 571 28.01 18.99 -39.64
CA GLU A 571 29.43 19.31 -39.50
C GLU A 571 30.16 18.27 -38.62
N ALA A 572 29.51 17.79 -37.57
CA ALA A 572 30.05 16.71 -36.74
C ALA A 572 30.29 15.43 -37.55
N ILE A 573 29.32 15.05 -38.40
CA ILE A 573 29.42 13.92 -39.32
C ILE A 573 30.64 14.07 -40.24
N ALA A 574 30.83 15.25 -40.85
CA ALA A 574 31.97 15.51 -41.73
C ALA A 574 33.31 15.34 -40.99
N LYS A 575 33.40 15.80 -39.73
CA LYS A 575 34.60 15.62 -38.90
C LYS A 575 34.84 14.17 -38.50
N PHE A 576 33.80 13.41 -38.16
CA PHE A 576 33.94 11.96 -37.91
C PHE A 576 34.37 11.21 -39.17
N GLN A 577 33.87 11.59 -40.35
CA GLN A 577 34.31 11.02 -41.63
C GLN A 577 35.78 11.30 -41.88
N THR A 578 36.27 12.53 -41.64
CA THR A 578 37.70 12.86 -41.76
C THR A 578 38.59 11.97 -40.88
N ILE A 579 38.12 11.62 -39.67
CA ILE A 579 38.83 10.68 -38.79
C ILE A 579 38.88 9.28 -39.40
N LEU A 580 37.77 8.83 -39.98
CA LEU A 580 37.63 7.50 -40.56
C LEU A 580 38.31 7.36 -41.93
N ASP A 581 38.51 8.45 -42.66
CA ASP A 581 39.33 8.46 -43.88
C ASP A 581 40.81 8.21 -43.55
N GLN A 582 41.28 8.68 -42.39
CA GLN A 582 42.66 8.48 -41.92
C GLN A 582 42.83 7.18 -41.12
N GLN A 583 41.82 6.80 -40.33
CA GLN A 583 41.80 5.59 -39.51
C GLN A 583 40.43 4.89 -39.63
N PRO A 584 40.22 4.06 -40.65
CA PRO A 584 38.93 3.43 -40.97
C PRO A 584 38.32 2.56 -39.87
N ASP A 585 39.13 2.09 -38.93
CA ASP A 585 38.76 1.20 -37.83
C ASP A 585 38.72 1.91 -36.46
N TYR A 586 38.70 3.24 -36.44
CA TYR A 586 38.58 4.00 -35.19
C TYR A 586 37.16 3.93 -34.61
N ILE A 587 36.93 2.90 -33.80
CA ILE A 587 35.64 2.54 -33.18
C ILE A 587 34.92 3.74 -32.52
N PRO A 588 35.58 4.62 -31.73
CA PRO A 588 34.88 5.75 -31.11
C PRO A 588 34.25 6.70 -32.13
N ALA A 589 34.90 6.97 -33.28
CA ALA A 589 34.31 7.81 -34.33
C ALA A 589 33.20 7.09 -35.09
N LEU A 590 33.33 5.79 -35.38
CA LEU A 590 32.26 5.00 -36.00
C LEU A 590 30.98 5.00 -35.16
N ASN A 591 31.10 4.80 -33.85
CA ASN A 591 29.95 4.83 -32.93
C ASN A 591 29.28 6.21 -32.88
N GLN A 592 30.07 7.28 -32.77
CA GLN A 592 29.52 8.64 -32.72
C GLN A 592 28.93 9.09 -34.07
N LEU A 593 29.52 8.65 -35.19
CA LEU A 593 28.95 8.84 -36.52
C LEU A 593 27.60 8.15 -36.67
N GLY A 594 27.48 6.90 -36.18
CA GLY A 594 26.20 6.18 -36.13
C GLY A 594 25.14 6.94 -35.32
N ASN A 595 25.50 7.42 -34.12
CA ASN A 595 24.60 8.20 -33.27
C ASN A 595 24.12 9.49 -33.96
N ALA A 596 25.02 10.19 -34.67
CA ALA A 596 24.68 11.41 -35.39
C ALA A 596 23.73 11.14 -36.57
N TRP A 597 23.95 10.05 -37.32
CA TRP A 597 23.03 9.62 -38.38
C TRP A 597 21.65 9.23 -37.85
N GLN A 598 21.61 8.54 -36.70
CA GLN A 598 20.37 8.18 -36.05
C GLN A 598 19.57 9.42 -35.61
N LYS A 599 20.23 10.43 -35.02
CA LYS A 599 19.58 11.71 -34.68
C LYS A 599 19.04 12.47 -35.90
N LEU A 600 19.62 12.29 -37.08
CA LEU A 600 19.12 12.83 -38.36
C LEU A 600 18.05 11.94 -39.03
N GLY A 601 17.60 10.87 -38.37
CA GLY A 601 16.61 9.93 -38.91
C GLY A 601 17.13 9.07 -40.07
N LYS A 602 18.45 8.99 -40.30
CA LYS A 602 19.06 8.18 -41.36
C LYS A 602 19.46 6.80 -40.84
N SER A 603 18.46 5.98 -40.52
CA SER A 603 18.62 4.67 -39.88
C SER A 603 19.56 3.71 -40.62
N ASP A 604 19.50 3.66 -41.95
CA ASP A 604 20.34 2.74 -42.74
C ASP A 604 21.83 3.08 -42.62
N LYS A 605 22.17 4.37 -42.60
CA LYS A 605 23.55 4.84 -42.41
C LYS A 605 24.05 4.57 -41.00
N ALA A 606 23.18 4.72 -39.99
CA ALA A 606 23.50 4.41 -38.60
C ALA A 606 23.75 2.91 -38.40
N ILE A 607 22.87 2.05 -38.94
CA ILE A 607 23.03 0.59 -38.92
C ILE A 607 24.36 0.19 -39.56
N ALA A 608 24.69 0.73 -40.73
CA ALA A 608 25.96 0.44 -41.41
C ALA A 608 27.17 0.79 -40.54
N CYS A 609 27.12 1.90 -39.80
CA CYS A 609 28.18 2.29 -38.87
C CYS A 609 28.31 1.29 -37.70
N TYR A 610 27.21 0.92 -37.04
CA TYR A 610 27.25 -0.03 -35.92
C TYR A 610 27.60 -1.46 -36.35
N GLN A 611 27.15 -1.91 -37.52
CA GLN A 611 27.56 -3.19 -38.09
C GLN A 611 29.06 -3.20 -38.40
N LYS A 612 29.62 -2.09 -38.91
CA LYS A 612 31.07 -1.97 -39.09
C LYS A 612 31.81 -2.05 -37.74
N VAL A 613 31.29 -1.42 -36.69
CA VAL A 613 31.83 -1.54 -35.32
C VAL A 613 31.82 -3.00 -34.86
N LEU A 614 30.71 -3.72 -35.03
CA LEU A 614 30.58 -5.12 -34.63
C LEU A 614 31.42 -6.08 -35.50
N LYS A 615 31.69 -5.73 -36.77
CA LYS A 615 32.62 -6.46 -37.63
C LYS A 615 34.07 -6.33 -37.15
N ILE A 616 34.45 -5.16 -36.63
CA ILE A 616 35.79 -4.93 -36.06
C ILE A 616 35.90 -5.60 -34.68
N ASN A 617 34.88 -5.45 -33.83
CA ASN A 617 34.81 -6.11 -32.53
C ASN A 617 33.35 -6.47 -32.18
N PRO A 618 32.98 -7.77 -32.18
CA PRO A 618 31.62 -8.22 -31.95
C PRO A 618 31.13 -8.06 -30.50
N ASN A 619 32.04 -7.80 -29.55
CA ASN A 619 31.75 -7.76 -28.12
C ASN A 619 31.50 -6.34 -27.59
N ILE A 620 31.12 -5.39 -28.45
CA ILE A 620 30.83 -4.01 -28.05
C ILE A 620 29.35 -3.85 -27.69
N ALA A 621 29.04 -3.87 -26.38
CA ALA A 621 27.68 -3.78 -25.85
C ALA A 621 26.91 -2.53 -26.36
N VAL A 622 27.57 -1.36 -26.43
CA VAL A 622 26.96 -0.10 -26.89
C VAL A 622 26.44 -0.20 -28.33
N ALA A 623 27.16 -0.89 -29.22
CA ALA A 623 26.76 -1.04 -30.61
C ALA A 623 25.55 -1.96 -30.75
N HIS A 624 25.48 -3.05 -29.98
CA HIS A 624 24.29 -3.90 -29.88
C HIS A 624 23.07 -3.11 -29.36
N CYS A 625 23.22 -2.35 -28.28
CA CYS A 625 22.13 -1.53 -27.74
C CYS A 625 21.63 -0.47 -28.74
N ASN A 626 22.53 0.22 -29.45
CA ASN A 626 22.12 1.21 -30.45
C ASN A 626 21.40 0.57 -31.65
N LEU A 627 21.84 -0.61 -32.12
CA LEU A 627 21.11 -1.38 -33.13
C LEU A 627 19.73 -1.79 -32.65
N GLY A 628 19.62 -2.27 -31.40
CA GLY A 628 18.34 -2.60 -30.78
C GLY A 628 17.36 -1.44 -30.80
N SER A 629 17.82 -0.22 -30.47
CA SER A 629 16.99 0.99 -30.52
C SER A 629 16.53 1.36 -31.92
N ILE A 630 17.35 1.15 -32.95
CA ILE A 630 16.92 1.37 -34.34
C ILE A 630 15.90 0.31 -34.76
N TRP A 631 16.14 -0.97 -34.44
CA TRP A 631 15.21 -2.04 -34.76
C TRP A 631 13.86 -1.88 -34.05
N GLN A 632 13.87 -1.39 -32.80
CA GLN A 632 12.65 -1.03 -32.10
C GLN A 632 11.85 0.06 -32.85
N ILE A 633 12.50 1.13 -33.31
CA ILE A 633 11.86 2.19 -34.12
C ILE A 633 11.32 1.63 -35.44
N GLN A 634 11.99 0.63 -36.03
CA GLN A 634 11.56 -0.03 -37.25
C GLN A 634 10.47 -1.11 -37.03
N GLY A 635 10.01 -1.34 -35.80
CA GLY A 635 9.03 -2.38 -35.47
C GLY A 635 9.58 -3.81 -35.42
N LYS A 636 10.90 -3.98 -35.58
CA LYS A 636 11.62 -5.26 -35.51
C LYS A 636 11.87 -5.66 -34.05
N HIS A 637 10.79 -5.99 -33.35
CA HIS A 637 10.79 -6.11 -31.89
C HIS A 637 11.60 -7.31 -31.38
N GLU A 638 11.58 -8.45 -32.07
CA GLU A 638 12.33 -9.63 -31.63
C GLU A 638 13.84 -9.42 -31.83
N GLU A 639 14.23 -8.80 -32.95
CA GLU A 639 15.61 -8.41 -33.19
C GLU A 639 16.09 -7.37 -32.18
N ALA A 640 15.23 -6.40 -31.81
CA ALA A 640 15.54 -5.41 -30.78
C ALA A 640 15.75 -6.06 -29.41
N ILE A 641 14.87 -6.98 -29.00
CA ILE A 641 15.00 -7.74 -27.74
C ILE A 641 16.31 -8.52 -27.74
N ALA A 642 16.62 -9.25 -28.81
CA ALA A 642 17.86 -10.02 -28.94
C ALA A 642 19.10 -9.12 -28.85
N ALA A 643 19.08 -7.95 -29.49
CA ALA A 643 20.16 -6.96 -29.39
C ALA A 643 20.34 -6.41 -27.97
N TYR A 644 19.25 -6.07 -27.26
CA TYR A 644 19.34 -5.59 -25.88
C TYR A 644 19.84 -6.68 -24.94
N GLN A 645 19.35 -7.91 -25.07
CA GLN A 645 19.82 -9.06 -24.30
C GLN A 645 21.30 -9.32 -24.56
N LYS A 646 21.77 -9.22 -25.82
CA LYS A 646 23.18 -9.36 -26.14
C LYS A 646 24.02 -8.24 -25.53
N ALA A 647 23.53 -7.01 -25.54
CA ALA A 647 24.19 -5.88 -24.89
C ALA A 647 24.32 -6.09 -23.36
N ILE A 648 23.29 -6.65 -22.72
CA ILE A 648 23.28 -7.00 -21.29
C ILE A 648 24.21 -8.19 -21.00
N GLU A 649 24.25 -9.20 -21.86
CA GLU A 649 25.18 -10.33 -21.73
C GLU A 649 26.64 -9.87 -21.77
N LEU A 650 26.96 -8.97 -22.70
CA LEU A 650 28.30 -8.41 -22.87
C LEU A 650 28.67 -7.41 -21.76
N LYS A 651 27.69 -6.66 -21.27
CA LYS A 651 27.85 -5.68 -20.18
C LYS A 651 26.68 -5.80 -19.19
N PRO A 652 26.83 -6.62 -18.13
CA PRO A 652 25.73 -6.92 -17.18
C PRO A 652 25.15 -5.74 -16.41
N ASP A 653 25.88 -4.63 -16.29
CA ASP A 653 25.48 -3.38 -15.62
C ASP A 653 25.01 -2.29 -16.61
N PHE A 654 24.67 -2.65 -17.85
CA PHE A 654 24.34 -1.66 -18.89
C PHE A 654 22.90 -1.11 -18.80
N VAL A 655 22.74 -0.09 -17.95
CA VAL A 655 21.46 0.61 -17.65
C VAL A 655 20.58 0.88 -18.86
N LEU A 656 21.14 1.50 -19.90
CA LEU A 656 20.37 1.91 -21.07
C LEU A 656 19.74 0.71 -21.80
N ALA A 657 20.45 -0.42 -21.87
CA ALA A 657 19.93 -1.64 -22.49
C ALA A 657 18.79 -2.25 -21.66
N TYR A 658 18.91 -2.26 -20.32
CA TYR A 658 17.82 -2.70 -19.44
C TYR A 658 16.59 -1.80 -19.55
N ARG A 659 16.75 -0.47 -19.52
CA ARG A 659 15.62 0.47 -19.65
C ARG A 659 14.92 0.32 -20.99
N ASN A 660 15.67 0.23 -22.08
CA ASN A 660 15.09 0.05 -23.41
C ASN A 660 14.36 -1.30 -23.53
N LEU A 661 14.93 -2.37 -22.98
CA LEU A 661 14.30 -3.70 -22.96
C LEU A 661 13.02 -3.70 -22.11
N ALA A 662 13.06 -3.10 -20.91
CA ALA A 662 11.91 -2.98 -20.03
C ALA A 662 10.79 -2.15 -20.67
N ASN A 663 11.14 -1.01 -21.28
CA ASN A 663 10.19 -0.16 -22.01
C ASN A 663 9.56 -0.92 -23.19
N LEU A 664 10.34 -1.68 -23.96
CA LEU A 664 9.84 -2.49 -25.06
C LEU A 664 8.91 -3.62 -24.58
N HIS A 665 9.22 -4.26 -23.47
CA HIS A 665 8.27 -5.21 -22.85
C HIS A 665 7.00 -4.50 -22.37
N GLY A 666 7.12 -3.31 -21.77
CA GLY A 666 6.00 -2.49 -21.33
C GLY A 666 5.06 -2.05 -22.46
N THR A 667 5.60 -1.57 -23.59
CA THR A 667 4.79 -1.20 -24.77
C THR A 667 4.08 -2.40 -25.40
N ARG A 668 4.64 -3.59 -25.25
CA ARG A 668 4.02 -4.86 -25.66
C ARG A 668 3.11 -5.47 -24.58
N ARG A 669 2.83 -4.75 -23.49
CA ARG A 669 2.04 -5.21 -22.32
C ARG A 669 2.59 -6.48 -21.64
N GLN A 670 3.86 -6.82 -21.85
CA GLN A 670 4.56 -7.93 -21.21
C GLN A 670 5.11 -7.49 -19.84
N PHE A 671 4.20 -7.07 -18.96
CA PHE A 671 4.58 -6.40 -17.71
C PHE A 671 5.39 -7.28 -16.76
N LYS A 672 5.18 -8.61 -16.77
CA LYS A 672 5.99 -9.53 -15.96
C LYS A 672 7.44 -9.63 -16.43
N ARG A 673 7.67 -9.62 -17.74
CA ARG A 673 9.04 -9.53 -18.29
C ARG A 673 9.68 -8.19 -17.98
N ALA A 674 8.93 -7.09 -18.13
CA ALA A 674 9.41 -5.76 -17.77
C ALA A 674 9.79 -5.67 -16.28
N GLU A 675 8.98 -6.26 -15.39
CA GLU A 675 9.25 -6.34 -13.95
C GLU A 675 10.59 -7.05 -13.70
N MET A 676 10.79 -8.22 -14.29
CA MET A 676 12.02 -9.01 -14.14
C MET A 676 13.27 -8.24 -14.61
N VAL A 677 13.17 -7.54 -15.74
CA VAL A 677 14.27 -6.73 -16.30
C VAL A 677 14.59 -5.55 -15.38
N LEU A 678 13.58 -4.84 -14.86
CA LEU A 678 13.76 -3.67 -14.00
C LEU A 678 14.27 -4.03 -12.59
N ARG A 679 13.81 -5.15 -12.01
CA ARG A 679 14.34 -5.64 -10.73
C ARG A 679 15.82 -5.98 -10.85
N ARG A 680 16.21 -6.66 -11.93
CA ARG A 680 17.63 -6.94 -12.21
C ARG A 680 18.45 -5.67 -12.42
N LEU A 681 17.89 -4.64 -13.06
CA LEU A 681 18.56 -3.34 -13.19
C LEU A 681 18.81 -2.67 -11.82
N LEU A 682 17.83 -2.71 -10.92
CA LEU A 682 17.94 -2.11 -9.58
C LEU A 682 18.97 -2.82 -8.69
N GLU A 683 19.33 -4.08 -8.96
CA GLU A 683 20.45 -4.75 -8.27
C GLU A 683 21.80 -4.06 -8.55
N PHE A 684 21.98 -3.51 -9.76
CA PHE A 684 23.20 -2.78 -10.14
C PHE A 684 23.14 -1.29 -9.81
N GLN A 685 21.95 -0.68 -9.86
CA GLN A 685 21.76 0.74 -9.64
C GLN A 685 20.56 1.02 -8.71
N PRO A 686 20.70 0.73 -7.40
CA PRO A 686 19.62 0.90 -6.43
C PRO A 686 19.28 2.37 -6.13
N GLU A 687 20.17 3.32 -6.45
CA GLU A 687 20.03 4.74 -6.14
C GLU A 687 19.54 5.59 -7.32
N ASP A 688 19.11 4.98 -8.44
CA ASP A 688 18.60 5.72 -9.58
C ASP A 688 17.07 5.93 -9.51
N PRO A 689 16.58 7.18 -9.41
CA PRO A 689 15.15 7.47 -9.26
C PRO A 689 14.30 7.04 -10.45
N GLU A 690 14.83 7.07 -11.67
CA GLU A 690 14.09 6.70 -12.88
C GLU A 690 13.84 5.19 -12.92
N ASN A 691 14.80 4.38 -12.46
CA ASN A 691 14.63 2.92 -12.38
C ASN A 691 13.52 2.54 -11.40
N HIS A 692 13.44 3.21 -10.24
CA HIS A 692 12.34 3.02 -9.28
C HIS A 692 11.00 3.47 -9.87
N GLN A 693 10.94 4.60 -10.58
CA GLN A 693 9.69 5.06 -11.20
C GLN A 693 9.20 4.11 -12.31
N LEU A 694 10.11 3.58 -13.14
CA LEU A 694 9.78 2.60 -14.17
C LEU A 694 9.25 1.30 -13.55
N LEU A 695 9.93 0.77 -12.51
CA LEU A 695 9.47 -0.44 -11.83
C LEU A 695 8.10 -0.21 -11.18
N GLY A 696 7.92 0.92 -10.47
CA GLY A 696 6.64 1.27 -9.86
C GLY A 696 5.50 1.34 -10.87
N SER A 697 5.77 1.86 -12.07
CA SER A 697 4.78 1.94 -13.15
C SER A 697 4.38 0.54 -13.65
N VAL A 698 5.34 -0.36 -13.82
CA VAL A 698 5.08 -1.76 -14.20
C VAL A 698 4.32 -2.51 -13.11
N LEU A 699 4.72 -2.35 -11.84
CA LEU A 699 4.06 -2.95 -10.68
C LEU A 699 2.61 -2.47 -10.54
N ARG A 700 2.35 -1.17 -10.82
CA ARG A 700 0.99 -0.63 -10.87
C ARG A 700 0.12 -1.34 -11.91
N GLN A 701 0.65 -1.59 -13.12
CA GLN A 701 -0.09 -2.31 -14.17
C GLN A 701 -0.34 -3.77 -13.79
N LEU A 702 0.55 -4.39 -13.01
CA LEU A 702 0.37 -5.74 -12.46
C LEU A 702 -0.57 -5.79 -11.24
N GLY A 703 -1.01 -4.64 -10.73
CA GLY A 703 -1.85 -4.54 -9.54
C GLY A 703 -1.10 -4.68 -8.20
N TYR A 704 0.24 -4.65 -8.19
CA TYR A 704 1.04 -4.64 -6.96
C TYR A 704 1.12 -3.23 -6.37
N VAL A 705 -0.01 -2.80 -5.84
CA VAL A 705 -0.28 -1.42 -5.44
C VAL A 705 0.69 -0.91 -4.35
N GLU A 706 0.99 -1.70 -3.31
CA GLU A 706 1.89 -1.25 -2.23
C GLU A 706 3.35 -1.20 -2.66
N GLU A 707 3.83 -2.18 -3.41
CA GLU A 707 5.19 -2.17 -3.95
C GLU A 707 5.38 -1.01 -4.95
N ALA A 708 4.38 -0.75 -5.79
CA ALA A 708 4.38 0.41 -6.69
C ALA A 708 4.48 1.72 -5.90
N SER A 709 3.72 1.86 -4.80
CA SER A 709 3.79 3.04 -3.92
C SER A 709 5.18 3.22 -3.34
N SER A 710 5.79 2.14 -2.82
CA SER A 710 7.15 2.18 -2.29
C SER A 710 8.17 2.59 -3.35
N CYS A 711 8.03 2.09 -4.59
CA CYS A 711 8.91 2.46 -5.69
C CYS A 711 8.80 3.95 -6.03
N PHE A 712 7.59 4.50 -6.14
CA PHE A 712 7.43 5.94 -6.40
C PHE A 712 7.93 6.81 -5.26
N GLN A 713 7.71 6.41 -4.01
CA GLN A 713 8.24 7.12 -2.84
C GLN A 713 9.77 7.09 -2.80
N ASN A 714 10.39 5.97 -3.15
CA ASN A 714 11.85 5.87 -3.29
C ASN A 714 12.38 6.79 -4.41
N ALA A 715 11.70 6.82 -5.57
CA ALA A 715 12.06 7.73 -6.65
C ALA A 715 12.01 9.21 -6.22
N ILE A 716 10.97 9.62 -5.47
CA ILE A 716 10.84 10.98 -4.91
C ILE A 716 11.91 11.25 -3.84
N LYS A 717 12.24 10.25 -3.01
CA LYS A 717 13.29 10.38 -1.98
C LYS A 717 14.67 10.60 -2.60
N LEU A 718 14.97 9.87 -3.68
CA LEU A 718 16.23 9.98 -4.42
C LEU A 718 16.31 11.28 -5.22
N ASN A 719 15.20 11.72 -5.82
CA ASN A 719 15.11 13.02 -6.49
C ASN A 719 13.78 13.73 -6.16
N PRO A 720 13.80 14.67 -5.19
CA PRO A 720 12.60 15.41 -4.78
C PRO A 720 11.99 16.32 -5.86
N GLN A 721 12.69 16.57 -6.97
CA GLN A 721 12.22 17.37 -8.10
C GLN A 721 11.70 16.51 -9.27
N PHE A 722 11.60 15.18 -9.08
CA PHE A 722 11.23 14.26 -10.16
C PHE A 722 9.72 14.21 -10.40
N SER A 723 9.20 15.15 -11.21
CA SER A 723 7.78 15.34 -11.49
C SER A 723 7.04 14.06 -11.93
N GLU A 724 7.67 13.19 -12.72
CA GLU A 724 7.11 11.91 -13.17
C GLU A 724 6.78 10.98 -12.00
N ALA A 725 7.62 10.97 -10.95
CA ALA A 725 7.37 10.15 -9.77
C ALA A 725 6.20 10.71 -8.93
N TYR A 726 6.07 12.04 -8.82
CA TYR A 726 4.90 12.69 -8.22
C TYR A 726 3.62 12.36 -9.00
N TYR A 727 3.68 12.43 -10.34
CA TYR A 727 2.55 12.10 -11.20
C TYR A 727 2.16 10.63 -11.05
N SER A 728 3.13 9.73 -11.10
CA SER A 728 2.90 8.29 -11.02
C SER A 728 2.31 7.86 -9.67
N LEU A 729 2.80 8.45 -8.57
CA LEU A 729 2.22 8.28 -7.24
C LEU A 729 0.82 8.90 -7.15
N GLY A 730 0.61 10.09 -7.71
CA GLY A 730 -0.70 10.73 -7.81
C GLY A 730 -1.74 9.81 -8.47
N CYS A 731 -1.42 9.25 -9.63
CA CYS A 731 -2.28 8.27 -10.31
C CYS A 731 -2.55 7.03 -9.45
N LEU A 732 -1.55 6.49 -8.76
CA LEU A 732 -1.74 5.33 -7.88
C LEU A 732 -2.68 5.66 -6.70
N LEU A 733 -2.54 6.86 -6.12
CA LEU A 733 -3.40 7.34 -5.04
C LEU A 733 -4.85 7.56 -5.53
N ILE A 734 -5.06 7.98 -6.78
CA ILE A 734 -6.39 8.02 -7.41
C ILE A 734 -6.99 6.61 -7.44
N THR A 735 -6.25 5.59 -7.87
CA THR A 735 -6.71 4.19 -7.88
C THR A 735 -7.05 3.68 -6.47
N LYS A 736 -6.34 4.14 -5.44
CA LYS A 736 -6.66 3.84 -4.02
C LYS A 736 -7.86 4.65 -3.46
N GLY A 737 -8.43 5.58 -4.22
CA GLY A 737 -9.47 6.49 -3.74
C GLY A 737 -8.97 7.61 -2.80
N GLN A 738 -7.66 7.80 -2.66
CA GLN A 738 -7.04 8.82 -1.81
C GLN A 738 -6.93 10.17 -2.55
N LEU A 739 -8.08 10.69 -2.98
CA LEU A 739 -8.17 11.83 -3.91
C LEU A 739 -7.55 13.14 -3.39
N ASN A 740 -7.72 13.45 -2.10
CA ASN A 740 -7.16 14.67 -1.50
C ASN A 740 -5.63 14.65 -1.51
N THR A 741 -5.04 13.50 -1.15
CA THR A 741 -3.59 13.32 -1.17
C THR A 741 -3.08 13.34 -2.60
N ALA A 742 -3.74 12.62 -3.52
CA ALA A 742 -3.39 12.65 -4.94
C ALA A 742 -3.35 14.08 -5.51
N LYS A 743 -4.35 14.89 -5.20
CA LYS A 743 -4.42 16.30 -5.60
C LYS A 743 -3.20 17.09 -5.14
N GLN A 744 -2.78 16.95 -3.87
CA GLN A 744 -1.60 17.63 -3.35
C GLN A 744 -0.31 17.27 -4.10
N TYR A 745 -0.16 16.01 -4.51
CA TYR A 745 1.00 15.58 -5.32
C TYR A 745 0.96 16.18 -6.73
N LEU A 746 -0.20 16.23 -7.37
CA LEU A 746 -0.36 16.80 -8.71
C LEU A 746 -0.22 18.33 -8.72
N GLU A 747 -0.71 19.03 -7.69
CA GLU A 747 -0.56 20.49 -7.55
C GLU A 747 0.91 20.93 -7.37
N LYS A 748 1.78 20.06 -6.84
CA LYS A 748 3.23 20.32 -6.79
C LYS A 748 3.84 20.40 -8.19
N ILE A 749 3.32 19.60 -9.14
CA ILE A 749 3.83 19.56 -10.51
C ILE A 749 3.47 20.85 -11.25
N ILE A 750 2.23 21.35 -11.07
CA ILE A 750 1.75 22.58 -11.73
C ILE A 750 2.54 23.84 -11.33
N LYS A 751 3.20 23.82 -10.17
CA LYS A 751 4.09 24.91 -9.76
C LYS A 751 5.42 24.95 -10.53
N THR A 752 5.73 23.88 -11.28
CA THR A 752 6.92 23.80 -12.14
C THR A 752 6.59 24.40 -13.50
N PRO A 753 7.43 25.28 -14.06
CA PRO A 753 7.25 25.79 -15.42
C PRO A 753 7.08 24.66 -16.45
N LEU A 754 6.12 24.82 -17.37
CA LEU A 754 5.73 23.75 -18.32
C LEU A 754 6.88 23.31 -19.24
N ASP A 755 7.79 24.22 -19.57
CA ASP A 755 8.99 23.99 -20.38
C ASP A 755 10.06 23.15 -19.66
N GLN A 756 9.94 22.97 -18.34
CA GLN A 756 10.85 22.18 -17.52
C GLN A 756 10.36 20.75 -17.26
N LEU A 757 9.15 20.39 -17.73
CA LEU A 757 8.60 19.05 -17.57
C LEU A 757 9.10 18.12 -18.68
N SER A 758 9.60 16.94 -18.29
CA SER A 758 10.06 15.90 -19.23
C SER A 758 8.92 15.03 -19.81
N PHE A 759 7.66 15.29 -19.45
CA PHE A 759 6.47 14.61 -19.99
C PHE A 759 5.35 15.60 -20.32
N ASN A 760 4.34 15.14 -21.07
CA ASN A 760 3.23 15.98 -21.50
C ASN A 760 2.36 16.43 -20.29
N PRO A 761 2.30 17.75 -19.99
CA PRO A 761 1.54 18.26 -18.84
C PRO A 761 0.02 18.06 -18.93
N SER A 762 -0.53 17.78 -20.12
CA SER A 762 -1.95 17.49 -20.32
C SER A 762 -2.43 16.37 -19.37
N PHE A 763 -1.60 15.35 -19.13
CA PHE A 763 -1.94 14.25 -18.22
C PHE A 763 -2.15 14.68 -16.75
N VAL A 764 -1.49 15.75 -16.31
CA VAL A 764 -1.64 16.29 -14.95
C VAL A 764 -3.00 16.97 -14.80
N TYR A 765 -3.36 17.82 -15.77
CA TYR A 765 -4.63 18.55 -15.77
C TYR A 765 -5.84 17.61 -15.90
N SER A 766 -5.77 16.59 -16.76
CA SER A 766 -6.82 15.57 -16.84
C SER A 766 -6.98 14.79 -15.52
N SER A 767 -5.88 14.40 -14.87
CA SER A 767 -5.93 13.71 -13.57
C SER A 767 -6.53 14.59 -12.46
N LEU A 768 -6.24 15.90 -12.48
CA LEU A 768 -6.87 16.87 -11.57
C LEU A 768 -8.34 17.08 -11.89
N GLY A 769 -8.72 17.14 -13.16
CA GLY A 769 -10.12 17.19 -13.60
C GLY A 769 -10.91 16.03 -13.03
N PHE A 770 -10.39 14.80 -13.14
CA PHE A 770 -10.99 13.60 -12.56
C PHE A 770 -11.15 13.69 -11.04
N ILE A 771 -10.12 14.16 -10.32
CA ILE A 771 -10.19 14.31 -8.86
C ILE A 771 -11.26 15.33 -8.47
N LEU A 772 -11.27 16.49 -9.13
CA LEU A 772 -12.21 17.58 -8.85
C LEU A 772 -13.65 17.15 -9.14
N GLU A 773 -13.87 16.39 -10.22
CA GLU A 773 -15.17 15.80 -10.56
C GLU A 773 -15.67 14.87 -9.46
N ASN A 774 -14.82 13.96 -8.96
CA ASN A 774 -15.15 13.06 -7.85
C ASN A 774 -15.34 13.79 -6.50
N GLN A 775 -14.85 15.03 -6.38
CA GLN A 775 -15.11 15.92 -5.25
C GLN A 775 -16.38 16.78 -5.44
N ASN A 776 -17.16 16.55 -6.50
CA ASN A 776 -18.32 17.36 -6.93
C ASN A 776 -17.97 18.83 -7.23
N LYS A 777 -16.70 19.13 -7.54
CA LYS A 777 -16.23 20.46 -7.94
C LYS A 777 -16.26 20.62 -9.46
N PHE A 778 -17.44 20.44 -10.03
CA PHE A 778 -17.64 20.26 -11.46
C PHE A 778 -17.12 21.42 -12.33
N ILE A 779 -17.25 22.68 -11.89
CA ILE A 779 -16.76 23.83 -12.67
C ILE A 779 -15.22 23.86 -12.71
N GLU A 780 -14.57 23.59 -11.57
CA GLU A 780 -13.11 23.49 -11.49
C GLU A 780 -12.60 22.31 -12.32
N ALA A 781 -13.32 21.18 -12.28
CA ALA A 781 -13.02 20.01 -13.10
C ALA A 781 -13.11 20.32 -14.61
N LEU A 782 -14.16 21.03 -15.03
CA LEU A 782 -14.33 21.44 -16.43
C LEU A 782 -13.20 22.37 -16.88
N HIS A 783 -12.76 23.30 -16.03
CA HIS A 783 -11.60 24.14 -16.31
C HIS A 783 -10.32 23.31 -16.48
N ALA A 784 -10.07 22.34 -15.61
CA ALA A 784 -8.90 21.46 -15.72
C ALA A 784 -8.92 20.63 -17.02
N TYR A 785 -10.08 20.06 -17.40
CA TYR A 785 -10.20 19.36 -18.68
C TYR A 785 -9.99 20.29 -19.90
N ASN A 786 -10.49 21.54 -19.84
CA ASN A 786 -10.22 22.54 -20.87
C ASN A 786 -8.72 22.83 -21.02
N GLN A 787 -8.01 23.04 -19.92
CA GLN A 787 -6.55 23.24 -19.95
C GLN A 787 -5.83 22.01 -20.52
N SER A 788 -6.28 20.81 -20.16
CA SER A 788 -5.76 19.55 -20.69
C SER A 788 -5.90 19.47 -22.22
N LEU A 789 -7.07 19.81 -22.76
CA LEU A 789 -7.35 19.78 -24.20
C LEU A 789 -6.66 20.93 -24.96
N GLN A 790 -6.43 22.08 -24.33
CA GLN A 790 -5.58 23.13 -24.92
C GLN A 790 -4.15 22.65 -25.16
N LEU A 791 -3.61 21.85 -24.23
CA LEU A 791 -2.28 21.26 -24.35
C LEU A 791 -2.23 20.05 -25.28
N ASN A 792 -3.32 19.30 -25.40
CA ASN A 792 -3.44 18.17 -26.30
C ASN A 792 -4.86 18.07 -26.92
N PRO A 793 -5.13 18.80 -28.02
CA PRO A 793 -6.46 18.82 -28.65
C PRO A 793 -6.93 17.47 -29.19
N GLU A 794 -5.98 16.59 -29.54
CA GLU A 794 -6.24 15.27 -30.13
C GLU A 794 -6.54 14.19 -29.08
N ALA A 795 -6.54 14.52 -27.78
CA ALA A 795 -6.88 13.60 -26.70
C ALA A 795 -8.38 13.27 -26.62
N THR A 796 -8.82 12.27 -27.38
CA THR A 796 -10.24 11.86 -27.44
C THR A 796 -10.76 11.38 -26.09
N GLU A 797 -9.94 10.71 -25.29
CA GLU A 797 -10.30 10.25 -23.95
C GLU A 797 -10.60 11.40 -22.98
N ILE A 798 -9.96 12.56 -23.16
CA ILE A 798 -10.17 13.74 -22.33
C ILE A 798 -11.39 14.51 -22.80
N LEU A 799 -11.58 14.64 -24.12
CA LEU A 799 -12.82 15.18 -24.69
C LEU A 799 -14.03 14.38 -24.22
N TYR A 800 -13.93 13.05 -24.26
CA TYR A 800 -14.97 12.15 -23.77
C TYR A 800 -15.39 12.43 -22.33
N GLN A 801 -14.42 12.57 -21.41
CA GLN A 801 -14.70 12.90 -20.00
C GLN A 801 -15.28 14.31 -19.84
N GLN A 802 -14.76 15.28 -20.59
CA GLN A 802 -15.27 16.65 -20.59
C GLN A 802 -16.74 16.72 -21.02
N GLU A 803 -17.10 16.04 -22.11
CA GLU A 803 -18.46 16.06 -22.64
C GLU A 803 -19.45 15.39 -21.68
N HIS A 804 -19.03 14.31 -21.02
CA HIS A 804 -19.82 13.67 -19.95
C HIS A 804 -20.05 14.63 -18.76
N LEU A 805 -19.01 15.37 -18.36
CA LEU A 805 -19.10 16.36 -17.29
C LEU A 805 -20.01 17.53 -17.67
N ARG A 806 -19.95 18.02 -18.92
CA ARG A 806 -20.87 19.07 -19.41
C ARG A 806 -22.32 18.60 -19.38
N LEU A 807 -22.58 17.36 -19.76
CA LEU A 807 -23.92 16.76 -19.63
C LEU A 807 -24.38 16.71 -18.17
N THR A 808 -23.51 16.28 -17.25
CA THR A 808 -23.76 16.28 -15.80
C THR A 808 -24.10 17.68 -15.27
N LEU A 809 -23.42 18.70 -15.77
CA LEU A 809 -23.64 20.11 -15.43
C LEU A 809 -24.91 20.69 -16.07
N CYS A 810 -25.59 19.97 -16.94
CA CYS A 810 -26.66 20.47 -17.80
C CYS A 810 -26.20 21.66 -18.67
N ASP A 811 -24.92 21.64 -19.06
CA ASP A 811 -24.33 22.58 -20.02
C ASP A 811 -24.53 22.04 -21.44
N TRP A 812 -25.66 22.42 -22.02
CA TRP A 812 -26.13 21.94 -23.33
C TRP A 812 -25.86 22.91 -24.49
N GLU A 813 -24.95 23.87 -24.33
CA GLU A 813 -24.57 24.75 -25.44
C GLU A 813 -24.00 23.94 -26.62
N ASP A 814 -24.58 24.04 -27.81
CA ASP A 814 -24.22 23.23 -29.00
C ASP A 814 -24.10 21.72 -28.72
N PHE A 815 -25.06 21.17 -27.97
CA PHE A 815 -25.03 19.75 -27.57
C PHE A 815 -24.94 18.79 -28.77
N ASP A 816 -25.79 18.98 -29.79
CA ASP A 816 -25.83 18.07 -30.95
C ASP A 816 -24.53 18.14 -31.78
N GLY A 817 -23.99 19.35 -31.99
CA GLY A 817 -22.71 19.55 -32.70
C GLY A 817 -21.55 18.88 -31.97
N ARG A 818 -21.41 19.13 -30.66
CA ARG A 818 -20.39 18.49 -29.82
C ARG A 818 -20.53 16.97 -29.75
N ARG A 819 -21.76 16.47 -29.61
CA ARG A 819 -22.05 15.02 -29.60
C ARG A 819 -21.64 14.36 -30.91
N GLN A 820 -21.95 14.98 -32.05
CA GLN A 820 -21.55 14.46 -33.36
C GLN A 820 -20.02 14.36 -33.49
N ILE A 821 -19.31 15.43 -33.13
CA ILE A 821 -17.84 15.47 -33.13
C ILE A 821 -17.27 14.39 -32.20
N LEU A 822 -17.85 14.22 -31.01
CA LEU A 822 -17.42 13.20 -30.06
C LEU A 822 -17.57 11.79 -30.65
N ILE A 823 -18.71 11.47 -31.24
CA ILE A 823 -18.96 10.15 -31.86
C ILE A 823 -17.95 9.87 -32.97
N GLU A 824 -17.72 10.82 -33.88
CA GLU A 824 -16.75 10.67 -34.97
C GLU A 824 -15.32 10.47 -34.43
N ARG A 825 -14.95 11.21 -33.38
CA ARG A 825 -13.64 11.05 -32.73
C ARG A 825 -13.50 9.71 -32.04
N ILE A 826 -14.54 9.20 -31.37
CA ILE A 826 -14.52 7.87 -30.76
C ILE A 826 -14.33 6.81 -31.85
N GLN A 827 -15.06 6.88 -32.97
CA GLN A 827 -14.93 5.92 -34.06
C GLN A 827 -13.48 5.89 -34.60
N LYS A 828 -12.93 7.05 -34.94
CA LYS A 828 -11.53 7.18 -35.40
C LYS A 828 -10.52 6.70 -34.35
N HIS A 829 -10.80 6.96 -33.08
CA HIS A 829 -9.94 6.54 -31.96
C HIS A 829 -9.86 5.01 -31.83
N LEU A 830 -10.97 4.31 -32.10
CA LEU A 830 -11.02 2.85 -32.07
C LEU A 830 -10.32 2.18 -33.26
N GLU A 831 -10.11 2.90 -34.37
CA GLU A 831 -9.34 2.41 -35.53
C GLU A 831 -7.83 2.40 -35.26
N THR A 832 -7.37 3.18 -34.28
CA THR A 832 -5.94 3.31 -33.96
C THR A 832 -5.49 2.19 -33.03
N PRO A 833 -4.52 1.34 -33.44
CA PRO A 833 -4.00 0.29 -32.56
C PRO A 833 -3.43 0.88 -31.27
N GLN A 834 -3.71 0.23 -30.14
CA GLN A 834 -3.21 0.62 -28.82
C GLN A 834 -3.66 2.02 -28.33
N SER A 835 -4.74 2.57 -28.89
CA SER A 835 -5.32 3.83 -28.42
C SER A 835 -5.75 3.75 -26.94
N ALA A 836 -5.81 4.90 -26.28
CA ALA A 836 -6.17 4.99 -24.87
C ALA A 836 -7.56 4.38 -24.59
N LYS A 837 -7.75 3.83 -23.38
CA LYS A 837 -9.05 3.27 -23.00
C LYS A 837 -10.09 4.37 -22.81
N LEU A 838 -11.31 4.15 -23.31
CA LEU A 838 -12.48 5.02 -23.08
C LEU A 838 -13.43 4.33 -22.10
N THR A 839 -13.82 5.01 -21.01
CA THR A 839 -14.68 4.43 -19.97
C THR A 839 -16.04 4.03 -20.56
N PRO A 840 -16.39 2.74 -20.65
CA PRO A 840 -17.57 2.32 -21.42
C PRO A 840 -18.90 2.77 -20.82
N LEU A 841 -19.01 2.82 -19.48
CA LEU A 841 -20.27 3.12 -18.80
C LEU A 841 -20.89 4.47 -19.19
N SER A 842 -20.06 5.51 -19.31
CA SER A 842 -20.50 6.88 -19.64
C SER A 842 -21.09 6.99 -21.04
N LEU A 843 -20.91 5.98 -21.91
CA LEU A 843 -21.43 6.01 -23.27
C LEU A 843 -22.96 5.96 -23.28
N ASN A 844 -23.55 5.30 -22.28
CA ASN A 844 -24.99 5.23 -22.06
C ASN A 844 -25.66 6.60 -21.91
N SER A 845 -24.91 7.63 -21.50
CA SER A 845 -25.44 8.98 -21.33
C SER A 845 -25.55 9.77 -22.64
N PHE A 846 -24.80 9.42 -23.69
CA PHE A 846 -24.75 10.19 -24.93
C PHE A 846 -25.77 9.73 -25.98
N GLY A 847 -26.55 8.68 -25.71
CA GLY A 847 -27.45 8.09 -26.71
C GLY A 847 -26.70 7.65 -27.97
N ALA A 848 -25.50 7.06 -27.81
CA ALA A 848 -24.70 6.60 -28.93
C ALA A 848 -25.34 5.38 -29.62
N PRO A 849 -25.07 5.13 -30.92
CA PRO A 849 -25.56 3.94 -31.59
C PRO A 849 -25.07 2.66 -30.91
N ILE A 850 -25.92 1.65 -30.77
CA ILE A 850 -25.59 0.41 -30.04
C ILE A 850 -24.33 -0.31 -30.58
N ALA A 851 -24.07 -0.23 -31.89
CA ALA A 851 -22.84 -0.77 -32.48
C ALA A 851 -21.56 -0.12 -31.91
N LEU A 852 -21.62 1.16 -31.55
CA LEU A 852 -20.50 1.86 -30.92
C LEU A 852 -20.27 1.40 -29.49
N HIS A 853 -21.33 1.04 -28.75
CA HIS A 853 -21.22 0.41 -27.44
C HIS A 853 -20.45 -0.91 -27.51
N THR A 854 -20.79 -1.78 -28.45
CA THR A 854 -20.06 -3.03 -28.69
C THR A 854 -18.58 -2.76 -29.02
N ALA A 855 -18.31 -1.77 -29.88
CA ALA A 855 -16.95 -1.46 -30.31
C ALA A 855 -16.07 -0.93 -29.15
N VAL A 856 -16.59 0.01 -28.35
CA VAL A 856 -15.87 0.56 -27.18
C VAL A 856 -15.60 -0.52 -26.15
N ASN A 857 -16.60 -1.36 -25.84
CA ASN A 857 -16.45 -2.44 -24.88
C ASN A 857 -15.47 -3.53 -25.36
N ARG A 858 -15.48 -3.86 -26.65
CA ARG A 858 -14.52 -4.80 -27.25
C ARG A 858 -13.09 -4.27 -27.20
N HIS A 859 -12.87 -2.99 -27.49
CA HIS A 859 -11.54 -2.37 -27.36
C HIS A 859 -11.04 -2.43 -25.91
N TRP A 860 -11.93 -2.17 -24.95
CA TRP A 860 -11.63 -2.25 -23.52
C TRP A 860 -11.25 -3.67 -23.09
N SER A 861 -12.04 -4.68 -23.49
CA SER A 861 -11.83 -6.09 -23.14
C SER A 861 -10.58 -6.70 -23.80
N GLN A 862 -10.31 -6.35 -25.07
CA GLN A 862 -9.09 -6.75 -25.78
C GLN A 862 -7.86 -6.25 -25.05
N THR A 863 -7.89 -4.99 -24.62
CA THR A 863 -6.81 -4.40 -23.84
C THR A 863 -6.57 -5.16 -22.53
N ILE A 864 -7.62 -5.58 -21.83
CA ILE A 864 -7.49 -6.42 -20.62
C ILE A 864 -6.90 -7.78 -20.98
N THR A 865 -7.39 -8.42 -22.04
CA THR A 865 -6.95 -9.74 -22.50
C THR A 865 -5.46 -9.74 -22.85
N GLU A 866 -4.99 -8.75 -23.60
CA GLU A 866 -3.57 -8.57 -23.93
C GLU A 866 -2.72 -8.38 -22.68
N THR A 867 -3.18 -7.55 -21.74
CA THR A 867 -2.47 -7.27 -20.48
C THR A 867 -2.38 -8.54 -19.60
N MET A 868 -3.41 -9.38 -19.61
CA MET A 868 -3.48 -10.59 -18.78
C MET A 868 -2.95 -11.86 -19.45
N ALA A 869 -2.61 -11.84 -20.75
CA ALA A 869 -2.25 -13.03 -21.52
C ALA A 869 -1.10 -13.84 -20.91
N GLU A 870 -0.03 -13.17 -20.46
CA GLU A 870 1.10 -13.84 -19.81
C GLU A 870 0.71 -14.45 -18.45
N LEU A 871 -0.04 -13.72 -17.63
CA LEU A 871 -0.53 -14.21 -16.34
C LEU A 871 -1.52 -15.37 -16.50
N LYS A 872 -2.36 -15.35 -17.53
CA LYS A 872 -3.29 -16.43 -17.86
C LYS A 872 -2.53 -17.73 -18.16
N ASN A 873 -1.47 -17.65 -18.97
CA ASN A 873 -0.60 -18.78 -19.25
C ASN A 873 0.11 -19.31 -17.99
N ILE A 874 0.54 -18.42 -17.09
CA ILE A 874 1.16 -18.79 -15.80
C ILE A 874 0.15 -19.45 -14.86
N CYS A 875 -1.11 -19.00 -14.86
CA CYS A 875 -2.17 -19.59 -14.05
C CYS A 875 -2.51 -20.99 -14.53
N GLY A 876 -2.56 -21.20 -15.84
CA GLY A 876 -2.75 -22.52 -16.46
C GLY A 876 -4.01 -23.25 -15.98
N PHE A 877 -5.10 -22.50 -15.70
CA PHE A 877 -6.34 -23.10 -15.22
C PHE A 877 -6.91 -24.06 -16.27
N MET A 878 -7.13 -25.30 -15.85
CA MET A 878 -7.65 -26.35 -16.71
C MET A 878 -9.17 -26.40 -16.59
N PRO A 879 -9.90 -26.63 -17.70
CA PRO A 879 -11.34 -26.93 -17.63
C PRO A 879 -11.58 -28.15 -16.74
N ARG A 880 -12.53 -28.06 -15.81
CA ARG A 880 -12.86 -29.14 -14.89
C ARG A 880 -14.19 -29.79 -15.27
N GLN A 881 -14.32 -31.09 -15.02
CA GLN A 881 -15.59 -31.82 -15.18
C GLN A 881 -16.45 -31.67 -13.91
N PHE A 882 -17.75 -31.46 -14.09
CA PHE A 882 -18.73 -31.31 -13.01
C PHE A 882 -19.08 -32.67 -12.38
N ASN A 883 -18.26 -33.16 -11.45
CA ASN A 883 -18.46 -34.47 -10.79
C ASN A 883 -18.98 -34.38 -9.34
N ARG A 884 -19.72 -33.31 -8.99
CA ARG A 884 -20.24 -33.07 -7.64
C ARG A 884 -21.77 -32.99 -7.62
N GLU A 885 -22.37 -33.35 -6.48
CA GLU A 885 -23.83 -33.34 -6.31
C GLU A 885 -24.44 -31.93 -6.30
N LYS A 886 -23.71 -30.92 -5.79
CA LYS A 886 -24.17 -29.52 -5.71
C LYS A 886 -23.37 -28.61 -6.64
N ILE A 887 -24.02 -27.65 -7.28
CA ILE A 887 -23.36 -26.64 -8.13
C ILE A 887 -22.77 -25.54 -7.24
N ARG A 888 -21.47 -25.25 -7.37
CA ARG A 888 -20.82 -24.12 -6.71
C ARG A 888 -21.00 -22.84 -7.51
N LEU A 889 -21.81 -21.94 -6.97
CA LEU A 889 -22.15 -20.66 -7.60
C LEU A 889 -21.42 -19.52 -6.90
N GLY A 890 -20.49 -18.88 -7.61
CA GLY A 890 -19.75 -17.71 -7.14
C GLY A 890 -20.37 -16.41 -7.62
N TYR A 891 -20.42 -15.40 -6.76
CA TYR A 891 -20.76 -14.02 -7.09
C TYR A 891 -19.58 -13.10 -6.81
N LEU A 892 -19.12 -12.36 -7.81
CA LEU A 892 -17.99 -11.43 -7.71
C LEU A 892 -18.50 -9.99 -7.73
N SER A 893 -18.23 -9.21 -6.68
CA SER A 893 -18.68 -7.81 -6.64
C SER A 893 -17.84 -6.90 -5.75
N ALA A 894 -17.68 -5.65 -6.16
CA ALA A 894 -17.24 -4.56 -5.29
C ALA A 894 -18.38 -3.95 -4.45
N ASP A 895 -19.61 -4.34 -4.74
CA ASP A 895 -20.82 -3.67 -4.27
C ASP A 895 -21.62 -4.48 -3.26
N PHE A 896 -21.00 -5.44 -2.57
CA PHE A 896 -21.55 -6.09 -1.37
C PHE A 896 -21.54 -5.15 -0.15
N ARG A 897 -22.17 -3.98 -0.32
CA ARG A 897 -22.23 -2.85 0.62
C ARG A 897 -23.48 -2.02 0.33
N SER A 898 -23.67 -0.91 1.04
CA SER A 898 -24.74 0.09 0.85
C SER A 898 -24.54 0.84 -0.47
N HIS A 899 -24.76 0.12 -1.55
CA HIS A 899 -24.67 0.53 -2.94
C HIS A 899 -25.97 0.13 -3.66
N ALA A 900 -26.22 0.69 -4.84
CA ALA A 900 -27.41 0.36 -5.63
C ALA A 900 -27.51 -1.15 -5.91
N VAL A 901 -26.42 -1.77 -6.40
CA VAL A 901 -26.37 -3.21 -6.68
C VAL A 901 -26.57 -4.02 -5.39
N GLY A 902 -25.74 -3.77 -4.36
CA GLY A 902 -25.83 -4.49 -3.09
C GLY A 902 -27.22 -4.43 -2.45
N SER A 903 -27.88 -3.27 -2.51
CA SER A 903 -29.23 -3.09 -1.96
C SER A 903 -30.28 -3.89 -2.73
N LEU A 904 -30.13 -4.03 -4.05
CA LEU A 904 -31.06 -4.78 -4.90
C LEU A 904 -30.95 -6.30 -4.69
N ILE A 905 -29.74 -6.80 -4.46
CA ILE A 905 -29.47 -8.24 -4.40
C ILE A 905 -29.34 -8.77 -2.97
N ALA A 906 -29.37 -7.92 -1.94
CA ALA A 906 -29.02 -8.30 -0.57
C ALA A 906 -29.71 -9.59 -0.08
N GLU A 907 -30.98 -9.76 -0.42
CA GLU A 907 -31.79 -10.90 0.03
C GLU A 907 -31.76 -12.12 -0.90
N ILE A 908 -31.20 -12.05 -2.11
CA ILE A 908 -31.33 -13.17 -3.07
C ILE A 908 -30.55 -14.40 -2.60
N PHE A 909 -29.42 -14.18 -1.92
CA PHE A 909 -28.49 -15.25 -1.52
C PHE A 909 -29.14 -16.27 -0.59
N GLN A 910 -29.96 -15.84 0.37
CA GLN A 910 -30.64 -16.72 1.33
C GLN A 910 -31.73 -17.58 0.69
N TYR A 911 -32.19 -17.25 -0.52
CA TYR A 911 -33.28 -17.99 -1.17
C TYR A 911 -32.81 -19.13 -2.07
N HIS A 912 -31.50 -19.26 -2.32
CA HIS A 912 -30.97 -20.38 -3.11
C HIS A 912 -31.21 -21.73 -2.42
N ASP A 913 -31.55 -22.75 -3.22
CA ASP A 913 -31.73 -24.12 -2.78
C ASP A 913 -30.39 -24.77 -2.40
N ARG A 914 -30.12 -24.82 -1.09
CA ARG A 914 -28.90 -25.42 -0.54
C ARG A 914 -28.79 -26.94 -0.72
N ALA A 915 -29.86 -27.61 -1.17
CA ALA A 915 -29.77 -29.00 -1.58
C ALA A 915 -29.08 -29.14 -2.95
N SER A 916 -29.23 -28.15 -3.83
CA SER A 916 -28.69 -28.15 -5.20
C SER A 916 -27.47 -27.23 -5.40
N PHE A 917 -27.32 -26.20 -4.58
CA PHE A 917 -26.30 -25.15 -4.75
C PHE A 917 -25.48 -24.92 -3.47
N GLU A 918 -24.24 -24.47 -3.66
CA GLU A 918 -23.37 -23.91 -2.64
C GLU A 918 -22.94 -22.50 -3.08
N ILE A 919 -23.19 -21.49 -2.24
CA ILE A 919 -23.16 -20.07 -2.61
C ILE A 919 -21.93 -19.37 -2.05
N TYR A 920 -21.10 -18.85 -2.95
CA TYR A 920 -19.88 -18.10 -2.64
C TYR A 920 -20.05 -16.64 -3.05
N CYS A 921 -19.66 -15.72 -2.17
CA CYS A 921 -19.63 -14.28 -2.46
C CYS A 921 -18.19 -13.78 -2.28
N TYR A 922 -17.58 -13.31 -3.37
CA TYR A 922 -16.23 -12.75 -3.42
C TYR A 922 -16.28 -11.22 -3.41
N SER A 923 -15.93 -10.61 -2.28
CA SER A 923 -15.90 -9.15 -2.15
C SER A 923 -14.60 -8.57 -2.69
N LEU A 924 -14.73 -7.55 -3.55
CA LEU A 924 -13.62 -6.75 -4.08
C LEU A 924 -13.32 -5.50 -3.23
N THR A 925 -14.07 -5.27 -2.16
CA THR A 925 -13.82 -4.20 -1.18
C THR A 925 -13.84 -4.75 0.25
N ASP A 926 -13.19 -4.04 1.17
CA ASP A 926 -13.14 -4.35 2.61
C ASP A 926 -14.24 -3.61 3.41
N ILE A 927 -15.15 -2.92 2.71
CA ILE A 927 -16.24 -2.16 3.32
C ILE A 927 -17.25 -3.11 3.97
N LYS A 928 -17.49 -2.91 5.26
CA LYS A 928 -18.50 -3.67 6.02
C LYS A 928 -19.60 -2.74 6.50
N ASP A 929 -20.83 -2.99 6.09
CA ASP A 929 -22.01 -2.26 6.56
C ASP A 929 -23.24 -3.16 6.74
N GLY A 930 -24.44 -2.56 6.86
CA GLY A 930 -25.68 -3.30 7.05
C GLY A 930 -26.00 -4.25 5.90
N THR A 931 -25.78 -3.81 4.66
CA THR A 931 -26.02 -4.61 3.46
C THR A 931 -25.01 -5.76 3.38
N THR A 932 -23.73 -5.50 3.65
CA THR A 932 -22.70 -6.55 3.70
C THR A 932 -23.10 -7.67 4.66
N LYS A 933 -23.60 -7.33 5.86
CA LYS A 933 -24.03 -8.31 6.87
C LYS A 933 -25.22 -9.15 6.44
N ILE A 934 -26.15 -8.58 5.66
CA ILE A 934 -27.29 -9.33 5.13
C ILE A 934 -26.78 -10.37 4.13
N ILE A 935 -25.88 -9.96 3.24
CA ILE A 935 -25.27 -10.83 2.22
C ILE A 935 -24.42 -11.93 2.88
N GLU A 936 -23.53 -11.56 3.82
CA GLU A 936 -22.69 -12.50 4.59
C GLU A 936 -23.51 -13.58 5.30
N ARG A 937 -24.70 -13.25 5.80
CA ARG A 937 -25.62 -14.23 6.43
C ARG A 937 -26.41 -15.05 5.42
N GLY A 938 -26.57 -14.52 4.21
CA GLY A 938 -27.37 -15.10 3.15
C GLY A 938 -26.60 -16.07 2.25
N CYS A 939 -25.26 -16.03 2.21
CA CYS A 939 -24.42 -16.97 1.46
C CYS A 939 -23.81 -18.06 2.37
N ASP A 940 -23.23 -19.10 1.76
CA ASP A 940 -22.52 -20.15 2.50
C ASP A 940 -21.08 -19.72 2.82
N TYR A 941 -20.45 -19.01 1.88
CA TYR A 941 -19.10 -18.45 2.05
C TYR A 941 -19.06 -17.00 1.59
N PHE A 942 -18.58 -16.11 2.47
CA PHE A 942 -18.25 -14.74 2.14
C PHE A 942 -16.74 -14.55 2.22
N ILE A 943 -16.11 -14.24 1.09
CA ILE A 943 -14.65 -14.26 0.93
C ILE A 943 -14.21 -12.85 0.52
N ASP A 944 -13.48 -12.18 1.41
CA ASP A 944 -12.81 -10.93 1.09
C ASP A 944 -11.54 -11.23 0.28
N ILE A 945 -11.51 -10.78 -0.97
CA ILE A 945 -10.33 -10.86 -1.83
C ILE A 945 -9.77 -9.47 -2.16
N ALA A 946 -10.25 -8.39 -1.55
CA ALA A 946 -9.87 -7.01 -1.86
C ALA A 946 -8.35 -6.79 -1.76
N HIS A 947 -7.74 -7.38 -0.74
CA HIS A 947 -6.29 -7.33 -0.47
C HIS A 947 -5.44 -8.24 -1.36
N LEU A 948 -6.04 -9.18 -2.09
CA LEU A 948 -5.33 -10.11 -2.97
C LEU A 948 -4.99 -9.44 -4.31
N SER A 949 -3.87 -9.86 -4.90
CA SER A 949 -3.56 -9.54 -6.30
C SER A 949 -4.57 -10.19 -7.24
N VAL A 950 -4.64 -9.73 -8.49
CA VAL A 950 -5.50 -10.33 -9.53
C VAL A 950 -5.24 -11.83 -9.66
N GLU A 951 -3.97 -12.24 -9.73
CA GLU A 951 -3.58 -13.64 -9.78
C GLU A 951 -4.05 -14.42 -8.55
N ALA A 952 -3.78 -13.92 -7.34
CA ALA A 952 -4.13 -14.60 -6.10
C ALA A 952 -5.66 -14.71 -5.94
N GLY A 953 -6.41 -13.69 -6.33
CA GLY A 953 -7.87 -13.71 -6.36
C GLY A 953 -8.42 -14.76 -7.32
N ALA A 954 -7.87 -14.83 -8.55
CA ALA A 954 -8.27 -15.86 -9.52
C ALA A 954 -7.90 -17.27 -9.06
N ARG A 955 -6.69 -17.46 -8.50
CA ARG A 955 -6.28 -18.76 -7.91
C ARG A 955 -7.17 -19.16 -6.75
N ARG A 956 -7.61 -18.20 -5.93
CA ARG A 956 -8.56 -18.47 -4.84
C ARG A 956 -9.90 -18.98 -5.38
N ILE A 957 -10.48 -18.30 -6.36
CA ILE A 957 -11.75 -18.71 -7.00
C ILE A 957 -11.60 -20.09 -7.64
N TYR A 958 -10.49 -20.35 -8.34
CA TYR A 958 -10.21 -21.65 -8.94
C TYR A 958 -10.02 -22.75 -7.87
N ALA A 959 -9.37 -22.44 -6.73
CA ALA A 959 -9.17 -23.39 -5.63
C ALA A 959 -10.46 -23.73 -4.89
N ASP A 960 -11.40 -22.79 -4.79
CA ASP A 960 -12.75 -23.03 -4.28
C ASP A 960 -13.60 -23.85 -5.28
N GLU A 961 -13.08 -24.10 -6.48
CA GLU A 961 -13.66 -24.91 -7.54
C GLU A 961 -15.04 -24.41 -7.97
N ILE A 962 -15.17 -23.10 -8.19
CA ILE A 962 -16.41 -22.48 -8.65
C ILE A 962 -16.80 -23.00 -10.03
N ASP A 963 -18.04 -23.49 -10.15
CA ASP A 963 -18.60 -24.04 -11.37
C ASP A 963 -19.15 -22.94 -12.28
N ILE A 964 -19.84 -21.95 -11.68
CA ILE A 964 -20.40 -20.79 -12.36
C ILE A 964 -20.01 -19.54 -11.58
N LEU A 965 -19.37 -18.58 -12.23
CA LEU A 965 -19.00 -17.29 -11.63
C LEU A 965 -19.84 -16.16 -12.25
N ILE A 966 -20.67 -15.53 -11.43
CA ILE A 966 -21.49 -14.38 -11.79
C ILE A 966 -20.76 -13.10 -11.41
N ASP A 967 -20.39 -12.30 -12.40
CA ASP A 967 -19.89 -10.95 -12.22
C ASP A 967 -21.04 -9.96 -12.06
N LEU A 968 -20.97 -9.14 -11.00
CA LEU A 968 -22.00 -8.17 -10.65
C LEU A 968 -21.56 -6.72 -10.91
N GLY A 969 -20.48 -6.49 -11.65
CA GLY A 969 -19.80 -5.20 -11.64
C GLY A 969 -19.30 -4.70 -12.98
N GLY A 970 -18.92 -5.57 -13.90
CA GLY A 970 -18.37 -5.26 -15.22
C GLY A 970 -17.28 -4.20 -15.17
N TYR A 971 -17.47 -3.10 -15.91
CA TYR A 971 -16.52 -1.98 -16.01
C TYR A 971 -16.88 -0.80 -15.10
N THR A 972 -17.36 -1.08 -13.89
CA THR A 972 -17.66 -0.07 -12.87
C THR A 972 -16.52 0.10 -11.85
N THR A 973 -16.63 1.11 -10.98
CA THR A 973 -15.59 1.45 -10.00
C THR A 973 -15.26 0.28 -9.06
N PHE A 974 -13.97 0.09 -8.77
CA PHE A 974 -13.42 -0.99 -7.91
C PHE A 974 -13.61 -2.42 -8.42
N CYS A 975 -14.27 -2.63 -9.56
CA CYS A 975 -14.35 -3.95 -10.18
C CYS A 975 -12.99 -4.36 -10.76
N ARG A 976 -12.76 -5.68 -10.83
CA ARG A 976 -11.51 -6.28 -11.30
C ARG A 976 -11.78 -7.31 -12.41
N PRO A 977 -12.24 -6.88 -13.60
CA PRO A 977 -12.50 -7.77 -14.74
C PRO A 977 -11.25 -8.55 -15.18
N GLU A 978 -10.06 -8.12 -14.78
CA GLU A 978 -8.81 -8.87 -14.96
C GLU A 978 -8.87 -10.27 -14.33
N ILE A 979 -9.59 -10.44 -13.21
CA ILE A 979 -9.81 -11.76 -12.59
C ILE A 979 -10.59 -12.66 -13.54
N LEU A 980 -11.64 -12.13 -14.18
CA LEU A 980 -12.46 -12.85 -15.16
C LEU A 980 -11.66 -13.21 -16.42
N ALA A 981 -10.74 -12.34 -16.85
CA ALA A 981 -9.88 -12.57 -18.01
C ALA A 981 -8.89 -13.75 -17.79
N LEU A 982 -8.54 -14.06 -16.55
CA LEU A 982 -7.77 -15.26 -16.20
C LEU A 982 -8.61 -16.55 -16.26
N GLN A 983 -9.93 -16.44 -16.36
CA GLN A 983 -10.91 -17.54 -16.45
C GLN A 983 -10.78 -18.60 -15.33
N PRO A 984 -10.91 -18.21 -14.05
CA PRO A 984 -10.83 -19.15 -12.92
C PRO A 984 -12.05 -20.08 -12.79
N ALA A 985 -13.14 -19.81 -13.51
CA ALA A 985 -14.33 -20.67 -13.57
C ALA A 985 -14.66 -21.03 -15.03
N PRO A 986 -15.22 -22.22 -15.30
CA PRO A 986 -15.51 -22.66 -16.66
C PRO A 986 -16.69 -21.91 -17.31
N ILE A 987 -17.63 -21.42 -16.50
CA ILE A 987 -18.76 -20.59 -16.95
C ILE A 987 -18.71 -19.26 -16.22
N GLN A 988 -18.64 -18.16 -16.96
CA GLN A 988 -18.68 -16.81 -16.41
C GLN A 988 -19.86 -16.03 -17.00
N ILE A 989 -20.62 -15.37 -16.12
CA ILE A 989 -21.89 -14.72 -16.46
C ILE A 989 -21.88 -13.29 -15.97
N GLN A 990 -22.23 -12.34 -16.83
CA GLN A 990 -22.46 -10.94 -16.45
C GLN A 990 -23.88 -10.76 -15.90
N TYR A 991 -24.02 -9.99 -14.82
CA TYR A 991 -25.33 -9.67 -14.28
C TYR A 991 -25.40 -8.28 -13.61
N LEU A 992 -26.47 -7.54 -13.91
CA LEU A 992 -26.99 -6.39 -13.16
C LEU A 992 -26.12 -5.12 -13.11
N GLY A 993 -24.92 -5.16 -12.51
CA GLY A 993 -24.21 -3.94 -12.11
C GLY A 993 -23.63 -3.12 -13.26
N TYR A 994 -23.35 -3.77 -14.39
CA TYR A 994 -22.92 -3.11 -15.62
C TYR A 994 -24.01 -3.27 -16.70
N PRO A 995 -24.76 -2.20 -17.04
CA PRO A 995 -25.94 -2.29 -17.90
C PRO A 995 -25.58 -2.13 -19.39
N ASP A 996 -24.67 -2.96 -19.89
CA ASP A 996 -24.23 -2.97 -21.30
C ASP A 996 -23.48 -4.28 -21.59
N THR A 997 -23.12 -4.56 -22.85
CA THR A 997 -22.20 -5.68 -23.15
C THR A 997 -20.81 -5.42 -22.58
N MET A 998 -20.15 -6.41 -22.00
CA MET A 998 -18.72 -6.32 -21.66
C MET A 998 -17.80 -6.44 -22.88
N GLY A 999 -18.33 -6.86 -24.04
CA GLY A 999 -17.54 -6.98 -25.27
C GLY A 999 -16.40 -8.00 -25.16
N ALA A 1000 -16.47 -8.93 -24.21
CA ALA A 1000 -15.33 -9.71 -23.73
C ALA A 1000 -15.49 -11.21 -24.00
N GLU A 1001 -14.51 -11.84 -24.65
CA GLU A 1001 -14.52 -13.29 -24.88
C GLU A 1001 -14.41 -14.11 -23.59
N PHE A 1002 -13.81 -13.52 -22.56
CA PHE A 1002 -13.64 -14.18 -21.26
C PHE A 1002 -14.94 -14.26 -20.47
N ILE A 1003 -16.04 -13.60 -20.86
CA ILE A 1003 -17.37 -13.75 -20.23
C ILE A 1003 -18.37 -14.22 -21.28
N GLN A 1004 -18.94 -15.41 -21.08
CA GLN A 1004 -19.66 -16.11 -22.15
C GLN A 1004 -21.13 -15.72 -22.19
N TYR A 1005 -21.70 -15.34 -21.05
CA TYR A 1005 -23.13 -15.14 -20.90
C TYR A 1005 -23.48 -13.83 -20.22
N ILE A 1006 -24.67 -13.31 -20.51
CA ILE A 1006 -25.28 -12.17 -19.84
C ILE A 1006 -26.70 -12.56 -19.38
N LEU A 1007 -27.02 -12.26 -18.13
CA LEU A 1007 -28.36 -12.45 -17.59
C LEU A 1007 -29.26 -11.26 -17.94
N GLY A 1008 -30.39 -11.55 -18.58
CA GLY A 1008 -31.37 -10.55 -18.97
C GLY A 1008 -32.77 -11.15 -19.12
N ASP A 1009 -33.66 -10.38 -19.72
CA ASP A 1009 -35.01 -10.78 -20.09
C ASP A 1009 -35.35 -10.24 -21.49
N ARG A 1010 -36.48 -10.70 -22.04
CA ARG A 1010 -36.87 -10.34 -23.41
C ARG A 1010 -37.11 -8.85 -23.63
N GLN A 1011 -37.44 -8.10 -22.58
CA GLN A 1011 -37.66 -6.66 -22.70
C GLN A 1011 -36.35 -5.89 -22.65
N ILE A 1012 -35.39 -6.35 -21.84
CA ILE A 1012 -34.11 -5.67 -21.65
C ILE A 1012 -33.11 -5.94 -22.80
N ILE A 1013 -33.03 -7.18 -23.28
CA ILE A 1013 -32.25 -7.56 -24.47
C ILE A 1013 -33.17 -8.39 -25.38
N PRO A 1014 -33.98 -7.74 -26.23
CA PRO A 1014 -34.81 -8.45 -27.18
C PRO A 1014 -33.96 -9.15 -28.26
N PRO A 1015 -34.48 -10.20 -28.92
CA PRO A 1015 -33.71 -10.99 -29.90
C PRO A 1015 -33.02 -10.19 -31.00
N GLU A 1016 -33.65 -9.11 -31.49
CA GLU A 1016 -33.11 -8.22 -32.51
C GLU A 1016 -31.84 -7.46 -32.08
N LEU A 1017 -31.67 -7.24 -30.77
CA LEU A 1017 -30.50 -6.55 -30.21
C LEU A 1017 -29.39 -7.53 -29.78
N SER A 1018 -29.69 -8.83 -29.66
CA SER A 1018 -28.72 -9.84 -29.22
C SER A 1018 -27.42 -9.86 -30.03
N GLN A 1019 -27.47 -9.52 -31.32
CA GLN A 1019 -26.29 -9.43 -32.20
C GLN A 1019 -25.24 -8.39 -31.77
N TYR A 1020 -25.62 -7.40 -30.96
CA TYR A 1020 -24.71 -6.38 -30.46
C TYR A 1020 -24.06 -6.76 -29.12
N TYR A 1021 -24.47 -7.87 -28.52
CA TYR A 1021 -23.86 -8.43 -27.31
C TYR A 1021 -22.88 -9.52 -27.71
N THR A 1022 -21.66 -9.49 -27.17
CA THR A 1022 -20.72 -10.59 -27.37
C THR A 1022 -21.09 -11.82 -26.54
N GLU A 1023 -21.78 -11.59 -25.44
CA GLU A 1023 -22.29 -12.60 -24.53
C GLU A 1023 -23.57 -13.25 -25.08
N GLN A 1024 -23.74 -14.55 -24.84
CA GLN A 1024 -25.02 -15.21 -25.08
C GLN A 1024 -26.03 -14.82 -23.98
N VAL A 1025 -27.23 -14.42 -24.39
CA VAL A 1025 -28.27 -13.98 -23.46
C VAL A 1025 -28.92 -15.18 -22.77
N ILE A 1026 -28.85 -15.23 -21.45
CA ILE A 1026 -29.66 -16.12 -20.61
C ILE A 1026 -30.95 -15.37 -20.27
N GLU A 1027 -32.03 -15.74 -20.97
CA GLU A 1027 -33.34 -15.11 -20.82
C GLU A 1027 -34.07 -15.64 -19.56
N LEU A 1028 -34.36 -14.75 -18.62
CA LEU A 1028 -35.23 -15.00 -17.48
C LEU A 1028 -36.70 -14.72 -17.85
N PRO A 1029 -37.66 -15.48 -17.30
CA PRO A 1029 -39.09 -15.37 -17.66
C PRO A 1029 -39.79 -14.11 -17.12
N GLN A 1030 -39.14 -13.32 -16.27
CA GLN A 1030 -39.66 -12.11 -15.64
C GLN A 1030 -38.56 -11.02 -15.68
N ALA A 1031 -38.75 -9.88 -14.99
CA ALA A 1031 -37.73 -8.84 -14.92
C ALA A 1031 -36.35 -9.41 -14.53
N PHE A 1032 -35.31 -8.79 -15.08
CA PHE A 1032 -33.91 -9.06 -14.78
C PHE A 1032 -33.54 -8.91 -13.29
N VAL A 1033 -34.40 -8.32 -12.46
CA VAL A 1033 -34.17 -8.16 -11.01
C VAL A 1033 -35.47 -8.26 -10.22
N ALA A 1034 -35.39 -8.71 -8.97
CA ALA A 1034 -36.48 -8.64 -8.01
C ALA A 1034 -35.96 -8.18 -6.64
N SER A 1035 -36.49 -7.07 -6.12
CA SER A 1035 -35.95 -6.40 -4.93
C SER A 1035 -37.05 -5.67 -4.13
N PRO A 1036 -37.61 -6.27 -3.08
CA PRO A 1036 -38.54 -5.58 -2.19
C PRO A 1036 -37.78 -4.65 -1.22
N VAL A 1037 -38.33 -3.46 -0.96
CA VAL A 1037 -37.80 -2.56 0.09
C VAL A 1037 -38.92 -2.13 1.04
N GLU A 1038 -38.89 -2.56 2.30
CA GLU A 1038 -39.94 -2.19 3.25
C GLU A 1038 -39.92 -0.67 3.56
N ILE A 1039 -41.08 -0.02 3.43
CA ILE A 1039 -41.22 1.40 3.72
C ILE A 1039 -41.62 1.54 5.20
N THR A 1040 -40.69 2.04 6.01
CA THR A 1040 -40.86 2.14 7.48
C THR A 1040 -41.09 3.58 7.96
N GLN A 1041 -41.09 4.56 7.05
CA GLN A 1041 -41.25 5.99 7.36
C GLN A 1041 -42.42 6.60 6.60
N ASN A 1042 -43.06 7.60 7.21
CA ASN A 1042 -44.09 8.41 6.57
C ASN A 1042 -43.47 9.66 5.92
N ALA A 1043 -43.93 10.00 4.72
CA ALA A 1043 -43.52 11.22 4.06
C ALA A 1043 -44.15 12.47 4.72
N PRO A 1044 -43.45 13.61 4.80
CA PRO A 1044 -44.06 14.88 5.20
C PRO A 1044 -45.11 15.34 4.17
N PRO A 1045 -46.04 16.25 4.52
CA PRO A 1045 -47.02 16.80 3.57
C PRO A 1045 -46.36 17.61 2.45
N ARG A 1046 -47.06 17.83 1.33
CA ARG A 1046 -46.50 18.50 0.13
C ARG A 1046 -45.99 19.91 0.42
N SER A 1047 -46.72 20.71 1.20
CA SER A 1047 -46.31 22.04 1.63
C SER A 1047 -44.95 22.08 2.33
N ALA A 1048 -44.64 21.09 3.17
CA ALA A 1048 -43.35 20.99 3.85
C ALA A 1048 -42.18 20.67 2.90
N LEU A 1049 -42.48 20.25 1.67
CA LEU A 1049 -41.52 19.88 0.63
C LEU A 1049 -41.39 20.95 -0.47
N GLY A 1050 -42.07 22.09 -0.33
CA GLY A 1050 -42.15 23.11 -1.38
C GLY A 1050 -42.99 22.67 -2.58
N LEU A 1051 -43.80 21.62 -2.44
CA LEU A 1051 -44.69 21.11 -3.49
C LEU A 1051 -46.08 21.74 -3.37
N PRO A 1052 -46.81 21.92 -4.48
CA PRO A 1052 -48.17 22.42 -4.45
C PRO A 1052 -49.13 21.40 -3.82
N GLU A 1053 -49.95 21.85 -2.86
CA GLU A 1053 -50.99 21.01 -2.24
C GLU A 1053 -52.06 20.57 -3.24
N LYS A 1054 -52.36 21.42 -4.23
CA LYS A 1054 -53.25 21.16 -5.36
C LYS A 1054 -52.44 21.34 -6.65
N GLY A 1055 -52.36 20.31 -7.48
CA GLY A 1055 -51.53 20.28 -8.68
C GLY A 1055 -50.90 18.92 -8.89
N PHE A 1056 -50.49 18.63 -10.13
CA PHE A 1056 -49.87 17.36 -10.49
C PHE A 1056 -48.35 17.40 -10.27
N VAL A 1057 -47.78 16.43 -9.56
CA VAL A 1057 -46.35 16.39 -9.25
C VAL A 1057 -45.70 15.30 -10.10
N TYR A 1058 -45.03 15.70 -11.17
CA TYR A 1058 -44.08 14.83 -11.86
C TYR A 1058 -42.79 14.75 -11.05
N CYS A 1059 -42.07 13.64 -11.12
CA CYS A 1059 -40.72 13.59 -10.55
C CYS A 1059 -39.75 12.79 -11.43
N CYS A 1060 -38.47 13.16 -11.32
CA CYS A 1060 -37.36 12.39 -11.88
C CYS A 1060 -36.14 12.54 -10.96
N PHE A 1061 -35.83 11.50 -10.18
CA PHE A 1061 -34.71 11.51 -9.24
C PHE A 1061 -33.46 10.81 -9.78
N ASN A 1062 -33.37 10.70 -11.10
CA ASN A 1062 -32.16 10.23 -11.76
C ASN A 1062 -31.04 11.27 -11.66
N ARG A 1063 -29.80 10.83 -11.85
CA ARG A 1063 -28.65 11.73 -11.96
C ARG A 1063 -28.74 12.53 -13.26
N THR A 1064 -28.18 13.74 -13.28
CA THR A 1064 -28.30 14.69 -14.40
C THR A 1064 -27.51 14.30 -15.64
N ASP A 1065 -26.51 13.42 -15.52
CA ASP A 1065 -25.85 12.77 -16.67
C ASP A 1065 -26.80 11.86 -17.47
N LYS A 1066 -28.03 11.65 -17.00
CA LYS A 1066 -29.10 10.96 -17.74
C LYS A 1066 -30.07 11.92 -18.42
N PHE A 1067 -29.85 13.23 -18.30
CA PHE A 1067 -30.70 14.26 -18.89
C PHE A 1067 -29.98 14.82 -20.12
N ASP A 1068 -30.71 14.90 -21.22
CA ASP A 1068 -30.27 15.58 -22.44
C ASP A 1068 -31.25 16.73 -22.77
N PRO A 1069 -30.87 17.71 -23.61
CA PRO A 1069 -31.73 18.84 -23.92
C PRO A 1069 -33.04 18.44 -24.61
N HIS A 1070 -33.07 17.34 -25.37
CA HIS A 1070 -34.26 16.88 -26.10
C HIS A 1070 -35.32 16.35 -25.14
N LEU A 1071 -34.92 15.51 -24.17
CA LEU A 1071 -35.77 15.02 -23.10
C LEU A 1071 -36.25 16.16 -22.19
N PHE A 1072 -35.36 17.07 -21.80
CA PHE A 1072 -35.75 18.19 -20.96
C PHE A 1072 -36.79 19.08 -21.66
N ALA A 1073 -36.65 19.30 -22.97
CA ALA A 1073 -37.66 20.01 -23.75
C ALA A 1073 -39.02 19.30 -23.80
N VAL A 1074 -39.04 17.96 -23.87
CA VAL A 1074 -40.27 17.17 -23.71
C VAL A 1074 -40.91 17.47 -22.35
N TRP A 1075 -40.14 17.44 -21.27
CA TRP A 1075 -40.66 17.76 -19.94
C TRP A 1075 -41.23 19.18 -19.84
N MET A 1076 -40.60 20.17 -20.49
CA MET A 1076 -41.12 21.54 -20.50
C MET A 1076 -42.46 21.62 -21.24
N ARG A 1077 -42.61 20.93 -22.38
CA ARG A 1077 -43.89 20.85 -23.09
C ARG A 1077 -44.98 20.13 -22.31
N ILE A 1078 -44.63 19.08 -21.56
CA ILE A 1078 -45.56 18.41 -20.62
C ILE A 1078 -46.05 19.41 -19.58
N LEU A 1079 -45.14 20.16 -18.94
CA LEU A 1079 -45.49 21.17 -17.95
C LEU A 1079 -46.36 22.28 -18.57
N GLN A 1080 -46.05 22.74 -19.78
CA GLN A 1080 -46.86 23.74 -20.50
C GLN A 1080 -48.32 23.29 -20.68
N GLN A 1081 -48.54 22.03 -21.05
CA GLN A 1081 -49.85 21.48 -21.37
C GLN A 1081 -50.63 20.95 -20.15
N VAL A 1082 -49.99 20.86 -18.99
CA VAL A 1082 -50.63 20.49 -17.71
C VAL A 1082 -50.47 21.64 -16.72
N PRO A 1083 -51.43 22.59 -16.69
CA PRO A 1083 -51.39 23.74 -15.78
C PRO A 1083 -51.24 23.31 -14.31
N ASP A 1084 -50.61 24.16 -13.49
CA ASP A 1084 -50.34 23.93 -12.06
C ASP A 1084 -49.51 22.69 -11.70
N SER A 1085 -48.98 21.97 -12.71
CA SER A 1085 -48.06 20.86 -12.46
C SER A 1085 -46.64 21.36 -12.16
N VAL A 1086 -45.87 20.56 -11.44
CA VAL A 1086 -44.44 20.82 -11.16
C VAL A 1086 -43.62 19.59 -11.50
N LEU A 1087 -42.34 19.81 -11.80
CA LEU A 1087 -41.35 18.74 -11.97
C LEU A 1087 -40.39 18.74 -10.77
N TRP A 1088 -40.39 17.63 -10.04
CA TRP A 1088 -39.59 17.44 -8.84
C TRP A 1088 -38.32 16.64 -9.15
N LEU A 1089 -37.17 17.28 -9.00
CA LEU A 1089 -35.84 16.77 -9.37
C LEU A 1089 -34.95 16.59 -8.15
N SER A 1090 -33.84 15.88 -8.30
CA SER A 1090 -32.80 15.81 -7.27
C SER A 1090 -32.00 17.12 -7.20
N ASP A 1091 -31.79 17.65 -6.00
CA ASP A 1091 -30.84 18.74 -5.76
C ASP A 1091 -29.42 18.18 -5.69
N ILE A 1092 -28.56 18.63 -6.59
CA ILE A 1092 -27.18 18.12 -6.75
C ILE A 1092 -26.17 19.21 -6.42
N SER A 1093 -26.29 20.38 -7.07
CA SER A 1093 -25.45 21.53 -6.79
C SER A 1093 -26.13 22.83 -7.23
N PRO A 1094 -25.81 23.98 -6.62
CA PRO A 1094 -26.37 25.26 -7.01
C PRO A 1094 -26.12 25.67 -8.48
N ASN A 1095 -25.05 25.16 -9.10
CA ASN A 1095 -24.76 25.45 -10.51
C ASN A 1095 -25.67 24.65 -11.45
N ILE A 1096 -25.87 23.36 -11.15
CA ILE A 1096 -26.77 22.49 -11.92
C ILE A 1096 -28.21 23.00 -11.84
N THR A 1097 -28.65 23.35 -10.63
CA THR A 1097 -29.98 23.95 -10.39
C THR A 1097 -30.15 25.21 -11.22
N ARG A 1098 -29.20 26.16 -11.17
CA ARG A 1098 -29.24 27.38 -11.99
C ARG A 1098 -29.27 27.10 -13.49
N ASN A 1099 -28.51 26.11 -13.97
CA ASN A 1099 -28.51 25.75 -15.37
C ASN A 1099 -29.87 25.20 -15.81
N LEU A 1100 -30.46 24.28 -15.04
CA LEU A 1100 -31.80 23.74 -15.33
C LEU A 1100 -32.89 24.82 -15.29
N GLU A 1101 -32.83 25.72 -14.31
CA GLU A 1101 -33.73 26.89 -14.22
C GLU A 1101 -33.60 27.78 -15.45
N ALA A 1102 -32.37 28.15 -15.85
CA ALA A 1102 -32.13 28.95 -17.05
C ALA A 1102 -32.63 28.26 -18.33
N ARG A 1103 -32.43 26.95 -18.47
CA ARG A 1103 -32.95 26.17 -19.61
C ARG A 1103 -34.47 26.08 -19.63
N ALA A 1104 -35.12 26.14 -18.48
CA ALA A 1104 -36.58 26.26 -18.41
C ALA A 1104 -37.03 27.66 -18.86
N GLU A 1105 -36.34 28.73 -18.41
CA GLU A 1105 -36.63 30.11 -18.85
C GLU A 1105 -36.46 30.28 -20.37
N ASP A 1106 -35.40 29.72 -20.95
CA ASP A 1106 -35.14 29.71 -22.39
C ASP A 1106 -36.32 29.11 -23.19
N GLN A 1107 -37.10 28.21 -22.57
CA GLN A 1107 -38.29 27.58 -23.15
C GLN A 1107 -39.62 28.23 -22.68
N GLY A 1108 -39.55 29.43 -22.10
CA GLY A 1108 -40.70 30.19 -21.62
C GLY A 1108 -41.36 29.61 -20.36
N MET A 1109 -40.68 28.74 -19.62
CA MET A 1109 -41.18 28.16 -18.38
C MET A 1109 -40.73 28.91 -17.13
N ASN A 1110 -41.67 29.08 -16.19
CA ASN A 1110 -41.37 29.66 -14.89
C ASN A 1110 -40.48 28.69 -14.09
N PRO A 1111 -39.25 29.08 -13.69
CA PRO A 1111 -38.33 28.22 -12.95
C PRO A 1111 -38.90 27.63 -11.68
N LYS A 1112 -39.84 28.32 -11.02
CA LYS A 1112 -40.50 27.85 -9.80
C LYS A 1112 -41.32 26.57 -9.99
N ARG A 1113 -41.55 26.15 -11.24
CA ARG A 1113 -42.17 24.85 -11.56
C ARG A 1113 -41.18 23.69 -11.49
N LEU A 1114 -39.88 23.98 -11.42
CA LEU A 1114 -38.86 23.02 -11.04
C LEU A 1114 -38.70 23.09 -9.52
N VAL A 1115 -38.91 21.96 -8.85
CA VAL A 1115 -38.70 21.82 -7.41
C VAL A 1115 -37.55 20.86 -7.19
N PHE A 1116 -36.71 21.09 -6.19
CA PHE A 1116 -35.49 20.30 -5.98
C PHE A 1116 -35.51 19.64 -4.59
N LEU A 1117 -35.31 18.32 -4.55
CA LEU A 1117 -35.23 17.51 -3.35
C LEU A 1117 -33.76 17.35 -2.91
N PRO A 1118 -33.35 17.81 -1.73
CA PRO A 1118 -32.01 17.55 -1.21
C PRO A 1118 -31.72 16.05 -1.12
N LYS A 1119 -30.43 15.68 -1.14
CA LYS A 1119 -30.02 14.28 -0.96
C LYS A 1119 -30.50 13.75 0.39
N LEU A 1120 -31.27 12.66 0.37
CA LEU A 1120 -31.83 12.00 1.56
C LEU A 1120 -31.26 10.59 1.77
N PRO A 1121 -31.24 10.08 3.01
CA PRO A 1121 -31.05 8.65 3.27
C PRO A 1121 -32.11 7.81 2.54
N LEU A 1122 -31.76 6.59 2.10
CA LEU A 1122 -32.59 5.75 1.23
C LEU A 1122 -34.05 5.59 1.72
N MET A 1123 -34.26 5.28 3.00
CA MET A 1123 -35.61 5.08 3.54
C MET A 1123 -36.46 6.36 3.53
N SER A 1124 -35.84 7.50 3.84
CA SER A 1124 -36.50 8.79 3.75
C SER A 1124 -36.78 9.14 2.29
N PHE A 1125 -35.83 8.91 1.39
CA PHE A 1125 -36.02 9.09 -0.05
C PHE A 1125 -37.22 8.30 -0.58
N ILE A 1126 -37.29 6.98 -0.31
CA ILE A 1126 -38.41 6.14 -0.75
C ILE A 1126 -39.75 6.62 -0.19
N ALA A 1127 -39.78 7.08 1.07
CA ALA A 1127 -40.99 7.67 1.62
C ALA A 1127 -41.43 8.90 0.82
N HIS A 1128 -40.50 9.81 0.47
CA HIS A 1128 -40.81 11.04 -0.27
C HIS A 1128 -41.44 10.78 -1.64
N LEU A 1129 -41.09 9.66 -2.31
CA LEU A 1129 -41.70 9.26 -3.59
C LEU A 1129 -43.24 9.13 -3.51
N GLN A 1130 -43.79 8.86 -2.33
CA GLN A 1130 -45.25 8.81 -2.12
C GLN A 1130 -45.95 10.14 -2.39
N ARG A 1131 -45.21 11.27 -2.42
CA ARG A 1131 -45.75 12.62 -2.65
C ARG A 1131 -45.81 13.02 -4.12
N ALA A 1132 -45.13 12.29 -5.00
CA ALA A 1132 -45.23 12.46 -6.45
C ALA A 1132 -46.43 11.67 -7.03
N ASP A 1133 -46.93 12.11 -8.18
CA ASP A 1133 -48.06 11.50 -8.90
C ASP A 1133 -47.59 10.54 -10.00
N LEU A 1134 -46.59 10.95 -10.79
CA LEU A 1134 -45.99 10.14 -11.86
C LEU A 1134 -44.46 10.31 -11.88
N PHE A 1135 -43.72 9.20 -12.02
CA PHE A 1135 -42.29 9.25 -12.28
C PHE A 1135 -42.06 9.31 -13.79
N LEU A 1136 -41.30 10.32 -14.22
CA LEU A 1136 -40.85 10.49 -15.60
C LEU A 1136 -39.45 9.89 -15.72
N ASP A 1137 -39.33 8.77 -16.44
CA ASP A 1137 -38.04 8.14 -16.69
C ASP A 1137 -37.20 8.91 -17.73
N THR A 1138 -35.92 8.57 -17.80
CA THR A 1138 -34.96 9.12 -18.76
C THR A 1138 -34.78 8.19 -19.95
N LEU A 1139 -34.52 8.73 -21.15
CA LEU A 1139 -34.58 7.96 -22.40
C LEU A 1139 -33.31 7.15 -22.69
N ASN A 1140 -32.15 7.80 -22.75
CA ASN A 1140 -30.87 7.15 -23.14
C ASN A 1140 -30.30 6.24 -22.05
N TYR A 1141 -30.60 6.53 -20.78
CA TYR A 1141 -30.19 5.74 -19.65
C TYR A 1141 -31.28 5.79 -18.59
N ASN A 1142 -32.12 4.76 -18.52
CA ASN A 1142 -33.27 4.69 -17.62
C ASN A 1142 -32.88 4.66 -16.14
N ALA A 1143 -33.88 4.84 -15.28
CA ALA A 1143 -33.85 4.50 -13.88
C ALA A 1143 -33.77 2.97 -13.66
N GLY A 1144 -32.85 2.53 -12.79
CA GLY A 1144 -32.77 1.15 -12.31
C GLY A 1144 -33.31 1.04 -10.88
N ALA A 1145 -32.42 1.11 -9.88
CA ALA A 1145 -32.80 1.08 -8.47
C ALA A 1145 -33.85 2.16 -8.08
N THR A 1146 -33.78 3.34 -8.70
CA THR A 1146 -34.73 4.44 -8.50
C THR A 1146 -36.14 4.08 -9.01
N ALA A 1147 -36.24 3.39 -10.15
CA ALA A 1147 -37.52 2.92 -10.70
C ALA A 1147 -38.18 1.90 -9.78
N ILE A 1148 -37.39 0.94 -9.28
CA ILE A 1148 -37.87 -0.06 -8.31
C ILE A 1148 -38.34 0.62 -7.03
N SER A 1149 -37.60 1.62 -6.55
CA SER A 1149 -37.97 2.43 -5.38
C SER A 1149 -39.27 3.21 -5.60
N ALA A 1150 -39.48 3.79 -6.78
CA ALA A 1150 -40.71 4.48 -7.15
C ALA A 1150 -41.90 3.51 -7.11
N LEU A 1151 -41.82 2.39 -7.81
CA LEU A 1151 -42.89 1.39 -7.84
C LEU A 1151 -43.15 0.79 -6.45
N GLN A 1152 -42.12 0.62 -5.63
CA GLN A 1152 -42.24 0.20 -4.25
C GLN A 1152 -43.09 1.19 -3.42
N SER A 1153 -43.02 2.49 -3.70
CA SER A 1153 -43.85 3.52 -3.07
C SER A 1153 -45.27 3.64 -3.64
N GLY A 1154 -45.61 2.84 -4.66
CA GLY A 1154 -46.86 2.93 -5.41
C GLY A 1154 -46.87 4.06 -6.43
N LEU A 1155 -45.70 4.61 -6.79
CA LEU A 1155 -45.53 5.64 -7.81
C LEU A 1155 -45.33 5.00 -9.19
N PRO A 1156 -46.25 5.16 -10.15
CA PRO A 1156 -46.12 4.60 -11.49
C PRO A 1156 -44.97 5.27 -12.24
N LEU A 1157 -44.33 4.50 -13.11
CA LEU A 1157 -43.16 4.90 -13.88
C LEU A 1157 -43.52 4.94 -15.36
N LEU A 1158 -43.42 6.11 -16.01
CA LEU A 1158 -43.54 6.24 -17.45
C LEU A 1158 -42.15 6.16 -18.08
N THR A 1159 -41.97 5.31 -19.09
CA THR A 1159 -40.66 5.05 -19.71
C THR A 1159 -40.79 4.84 -21.23
N CYS A 1160 -39.68 4.93 -21.94
CA CYS A 1160 -39.60 4.68 -23.38
C CYS A 1160 -38.29 3.94 -23.66
N PRO A 1161 -38.33 2.68 -24.15
CA PRO A 1161 -37.15 1.87 -24.33
C PRO A 1161 -36.34 2.33 -25.55
N GLY A 1162 -35.00 2.41 -25.39
CA GLY A 1162 -34.05 2.63 -26.48
C GLY A 1162 -33.43 1.34 -27.03
N GLU A 1163 -32.22 1.46 -27.58
CA GLU A 1163 -31.47 0.35 -28.21
C GLU A 1163 -30.47 -0.35 -27.28
N SER A 1164 -30.15 0.24 -26.13
CA SER A 1164 -29.16 -0.30 -25.18
C SER A 1164 -29.81 -0.94 -23.96
N PHE A 1165 -29.11 -1.84 -23.27
CA PHE A 1165 -29.60 -2.40 -22.00
C PHE A 1165 -29.99 -1.28 -21.01
N ALA A 1166 -29.13 -0.27 -20.86
CA ALA A 1166 -29.34 0.87 -19.98
C ALA A 1166 -30.61 1.69 -20.30
N SER A 1167 -30.96 1.82 -21.58
CA SER A 1167 -32.17 2.53 -22.05
C SER A 1167 -33.43 1.67 -22.05
N ARG A 1168 -33.37 0.41 -21.59
CA ARG A 1168 -34.50 -0.52 -21.57
C ARG A 1168 -34.87 -1.08 -20.19
N MET A 1169 -34.10 -0.74 -19.16
CA MET A 1169 -34.37 -1.19 -17.78
C MET A 1169 -35.77 -0.79 -17.31
N GLY A 1170 -36.23 0.43 -17.60
CA GLY A 1170 -37.54 0.91 -17.19
C GLY A 1170 -38.67 0.08 -17.81
N ALA A 1171 -38.55 -0.24 -19.11
CA ALA A 1171 -39.53 -1.06 -19.82
C ALA A 1171 -39.61 -2.48 -19.26
N SER A 1172 -38.47 -3.13 -19.01
CA SER A 1172 -38.45 -4.45 -18.35
C SER A 1172 -39.12 -4.42 -16.97
N ILE A 1173 -38.79 -3.41 -16.16
CA ILE A 1173 -39.37 -3.23 -14.83
C ILE A 1173 -40.90 -3.05 -14.91
N CYS A 1174 -41.40 -2.16 -15.77
CA CYS A 1174 -42.84 -1.92 -15.95
C CYS A 1174 -43.58 -3.14 -16.47
N TYR A 1175 -43.01 -3.83 -17.47
CA TYR A 1175 -43.61 -5.03 -18.05
C TYR A 1175 -43.77 -6.14 -17.01
N SER A 1176 -42.78 -6.32 -16.14
CA SER A 1176 -42.80 -7.37 -15.11
C SER A 1176 -43.93 -7.26 -14.09
N ILE A 1177 -44.59 -6.11 -14.00
CA ILE A 1177 -45.68 -5.83 -13.07
C ILE A 1177 -47.00 -5.47 -13.77
N GLY A 1178 -47.08 -5.63 -15.10
CA GLY A 1178 -48.29 -5.38 -15.88
C GLY A 1178 -48.62 -3.90 -16.07
N LEU A 1179 -47.60 -3.03 -16.18
CA LEU A 1179 -47.75 -1.61 -16.52
C LEU A 1179 -47.40 -1.34 -18.00
N ASP A 1180 -47.91 -2.17 -18.91
CA ASP A 1180 -47.67 -2.07 -20.36
C ASP A 1180 -48.05 -0.69 -20.93
N ASP A 1181 -49.15 -0.08 -20.46
CA ASP A 1181 -49.60 1.26 -20.87
C ASP A 1181 -48.65 2.40 -20.46
N PHE A 1182 -47.64 2.10 -19.64
CA PHE A 1182 -46.60 3.05 -19.22
C PHE A 1182 -45.28 2.85 -19.99
N ILE A 1183 -45.25 1.95 -20.97
CA ILE A 1183 -44.13 1.73 -21.88
C ILE A 1183 -44.49 2.38 -23.22
N CYS A 1184 -43.86 3.51 -23.49
CA CYS A 1184 -44.04 4.27 -24.72
C CYS A 1184 -43.12 3.76 -25.83
N ASP A 1185 -43.52 3.88 -27.08
CA ASP A 1185 -42.75 3.46 -28.25
C ASP A 1185 -41.88 4.58 -28.86
N SER A 1186 -42.09 5.82 -28.43
CA SER A 1186 -41.43 7.00 -28.96
C SER A 1186 -41.42 8.15 -27.95
N SER A 1187 -40.55 9.13 -28.15
CA SER A 1187 -40.55 10.37 -27.36
C SER A 1187 -41.86 11.15 -27.48
N GLN A 1188 -42.54 11.06 -28.62
CA GLN A 1188 -43.85 11.67 -28.83
C GLN A 1188 -44.93 10.97 -28.00
N SER A 1189 -45.04 9.63 -28.06
CA SER A 1189 -46.04 8.92 -27.25
C SER A 1189 -45.75 9.02 -25.76
N TYR A 1190 -44.49 9.17 -25.38
CA TYR A 1190 -44.07 9.52 -24.01
C TYR A 1190 -44.64 10.88 -23.56
N GLU A 1191 -44.49 11.91 -24.38
CA GLU A 1191 -45.04 13.25 -24.12
C GLU A 1191 -46.57 13.21 -23.98
N GLU A 1192 -47.25 12.62 -24.96
CA GLU A 1192 -48.71 12.50 -25.01
C GLU A 1192 -49.25 11.75 -23.80
N ARG A 1193 -48.60 10.65 -23.41
CA ARG A 1193 -49.02 9.84 -22.26
C ARG A 1193 -48.79 10.55 -20.93
N ALA A 1194 -47.68 11.27 -20.79
CA ALA A 1194 -47.44 12.08 -19.60
C ALA A 1194 -48.52 13.17 -19.44
N ILE A 1195 -48.85 13.89 -20.53
CA ILE A 1195 -49.91 14.91 -20.54
C ILE A 1195 -51.28 14.29 -20.22
N TYR A 1196 -51.58 13.14 -20.82
CA TYR A 1196 -52.81 12.40 -20.53
C TYR A 1196 -52.95 12.15 -19.03
N TRP A 1197 -51.93 11.56 -18.39
CA TRP A 1197 -51.97 11.26 -16.96
C TRP A 1197 -52.03 12.51 -16.08
N GLY A 1198 -51.35 13.59 -16.48
CA GLY A 1198 -51.42 14.88 -15.82
C GLY A 1198 -52.83 15.46 -15.76
N ASN A 1199 -53.59 15.30 -16.85
CA ASN A 1199 -54.97 15.77 -16.97
C ASN A 1199 -56.02 14.78 -16.42
N HIS A 1200 -55.65 13.50 -16.26
CA HIS A 1200 -56.53 12.41 -15.79
C HIS A 1200 -56.06 11.82 -14.45
N ALA A 1201 -55.68 12.68 -13.49
CA ALA A 1201 -55.11 12.27 -12.21
C ALA A 1201 -55.98 11.31 -11.38
N GLN A 1202 -57.30 11.31 -11.56
CA GLN A 1202 -58.20 10.37 -10.87
C GLN A 1202 -58.03 8.92 -11.36
N GLU A 1203 -57.86 8.73 -12.67
CA GLU A 1203 -57.60 7.41 -13.27
C GLU A 1203 -56.25 6.86 -12.81
N LEU A 1204 -55.22 7.72 -12.79
CA LEU A 1204 -53.89 7.34 -12.30
C LEU A 1204 -53.93 6.90 -10.82
N ARG A 1205 -54.76 7.54 -9.98
CA ARG A 1205 -54.93 7.11 -8.58
C ARG A 1205 -55.46 5.68 -8.46
N ALA A 1206 -56.32 5.23 -9.37
CA ALA A 1206 -56.79 3.84 -9.39
C ALA A 1206 -55.65 2.86 -9.70
N VAL A 1207 -54.79 3.20 -10.68
CA VAL A 1207 -53.57 2.43 -10.99
C VAL A 1207 -52.67 2.33 -9.75
N ARG A 1208 -52.44 3.46 -9.07
CA ARG A 1208 -51.63 3.51 -7.84
C ARG A 1208 -52.18 2.64 -6.72
N GLN A 1209 -53.49 2.71 -6.49
CA GLN A 1209 -54.15 1.87 -5.48
C GLN A 1209 -54.02 0.39 -5.82
N ASN A 1210 -54.19 0.02 -7.10
CA ASN A 1210 -54.03 -1.36 -7.54
C ASN A 1210 -52.58 -1.85 -7.35
N LEU A 1211 -51.58 -1.04 -7.72
CA LEU A 1211 -50.16 -1.35 -7.47
C LEU A 1211 -49.89 -1.60 -6.00
N LEU A 1212 -50.39 -0.75 -5.10
CA LEU A 1212 -50.20 -0.90 -3.65
C LEU A 1212 -50.91 -2.14 -3.08
N GLN A 1213 -52.12 -2.44 -3.57
CA GLN A 1213 -52.89 -3.61 -3.13
C GLN A 1213 -52.27 -4.93 -3.58
N GLN A 1214 -51.78 -4.99 -4.83
CA GLN A 1214 -51.22 -6.20 -5.42
C GLN A 1214 -49.72 -6.35 -5.20
N LYS A 1215 -49.04 -5.31 -4.70
CA LYS A 1215 -47.58 -5.21 -4.54
C LYS A 1215 -46.89 -6.50 -4.10
N LYS A 1216 -47.37 -7.14 -3.02
CA LYS A 1216 -46.77 -8.37 -2.48
C LYS A 1216 -46.87 -9.58 -3.41
N LYS A 1217 -47.66 -9.54 -4.48
CA LYS A 1217 -47.81 -10.64 -5.46
C LYS A 1217 -47.07 -10.37 -6.77
N LEU A 1218 -46.59 -9.15 -6.98
CA LEU A 1218 -45.95 -8.76 -8.23
C LEU A 1218 -44.54 -9.38 -8.35
N PRO A 1219 -44.16 -9.91 -9.54
CA PRO A 1219 -42.83 -10.48 -9.82
C PRO A 1219 -41.64 -9.69 -9.30
N LEU A 1220 -41.63 -8.37 -9.51
CA LEU A 1220 -40.56 -7.45 -9.12
C LEU A 1220 -40.26 -7.45 -7.61
N PHE A 1221 -41.22 -7.90 -6.78
CA PHE A 1221 -41.12 -7.94 -5.33
C PHE A 1221 -41.15 -9.37 -4.78
N GLN A 1222 -40.85 -10.37 -5.62
CA GLN A 1222 -40.81 -11.80 -5.30
C GLN A 1222 -39.40 -12.38 -5.47
N PRO A 1223 -38.42 -11.98 -4.64
CA PRO A 1223 -37.02 -12.39 -4.80
C PRO A 1223 -36.82 -13.90 -4.73
N LYS A 1224 -37.60 -14.61 -3.91
CA LYS A 1224 -37.56 -16.08 -3.83
C LYS A 1224 -37.97 -16.77 -5.13
N GLN A 1225 -39.01 -16.27 -5.81
CA GLN A 1225 -39.44 -16.85 -7.08
C GLN A 1225 -38.43 -16.52 -8.19
N TRP A 1226 -37.88 -15.31 -8.17
CA TRP A 1226 -36.83 -14.90 -9.09
C TRP A 1226 -35.59 -15.81 -8.98
N VAL A 1227 -35.12 -16.09 -7.76
CA VAL A 1227 -33.98 -17.00 -7.53
C VAL A 1227 -34.25 -18.40 -8.06
N ARG A 1228 -35.46 -18.94 -7.90
CA ARG A 1228 -35.83 -20.24 -8.50
C ARG A 1228 -35.73 -20.22 -10.03
N ASN A 1229 -36.15 -19.13 -10.67
CA ASN A 1229 -36.07 -19.00 -12.12
C ASN A 1229 -34.60 -18.92 -12.57
N LEU A 1230 -33.76 -18.18 -11.83
CA LEU A 1230 -32.30 -18.16 -12.04
C LEU A 1230 -31.72 -19.58 -11.94
N GLU A 1231 -32.02 -20.32 -10.89
CA GLU A 1231 -31.53 -21.69 -10.69
C GLU A 1231 -31.94 -22.65 -11.80
N ILE A 1232 -33.17 -22.53 -12.32
CA ILE A 1232 -33.64 -23.31 -13.47
C ILE A 1232 -32.81 -22.97 -14.71
N ALA A 1233 -32.58 -21.69 -14.97
CA ALA A 1233 -31.77 -21.23 -16.09
C ALA A 1233 -30.32 -21.74 -16.00
N LEU A 1234 -29.69 -21.63 -14.83
CA LEU A 1234 -28.33 -22.13 -14.58
C LEU A 1234 -28.23 -23.67 -14.72
N LYS A 1235 -29.24 -24.41 -14.23
CA LYS A 1235 -29.28 -25.88 -14.40
C LYS A 1235 -29.47 -26.30 -15.86
N ASN A 1236 -30.23 -25.55 -16.64
CA ASN A 1236 -30.40 -25.81 -18.07
C ASN A 1236 -29.13 -25.49 -18.85
N LEU A 1237 -28.41 -24.44 -18.47
CA LEU A 1237 -27.12 -24.08 -19.05
C LEU A 1237 -26.13 -25.25 -18.96
N LEU A 1238 -26.03 -25.91 -17.79
CA LEU A 1238 -25.16 -27.06 -17.57
C LEU A 1238 -25.57 -28.34 -18.32
N LYS A 1239 -26.82 -28.43 -18.79
CA LYS A 1239 -27.33 -29.60 -19.55
C LYS A 1239 -27.13 -29.47 -21.06
N THR A 1240 -26.82 -28.28 -21.55
CA THR A 1240 -26.63 -28.03 -22.97
C THR A 1240 -25.18 -28.42 -23.29
N PRO A 1241 -24.92 -29.42 -24.17
CA PRO A 1241 -23.55 -29.71 -24.57
C PRO A 1241 -22.98 -28.46 -25.25
N GLY A 1242 -21.90 -27.92 -24.66
CA GLY A 1242 -21.19 -26.75 -25.16
C GLY A 1242 -20.51 -26.97 -26.50
#